data_AF-A0A1Q7E286-F1
#
_entry.id   AF-A0A1Q7E286-F1
#
_cell.length_a   1.000
_cell.length_b   1.000
_cell.length_c   1.000
_cell.angle_alpha   90.00
_cell.angle_beta   90.00
_cell.angle_gamma   90.00
#
_symmetry.space_group_name_H-M   'P 1'
#
loop_
_entity.id
_entity.type
_entity.pdbx_description
1 polymer ?
#
loop_
_entity_poly.entity_id
_entity_poly.type
_entity_poly.pdbx_seq_one_letter_code
_entity_poly.pdbx_strand_id
1 'polypeptide(L)'
;MPFLDHLEELRWRILWSLLAIVVATVVGWVLVEHVDVIGLLIRPIKPLLPDGKLKFTHPTEPFFITLKFAFVLGLVLSSPVVIYQAWAFLAPALYPREKRLIVPALSAGVVLFLGGATVAYLWVLPRALRVLFGFQQAVFDPIITAEGYFGFAAQILIGFGVVTELPLVIVILAALGLVTPQLLARNRRYAIALSAVAAALLTPPDAVSMLIMMVPLLLLYEVSIVCAWIVTKRRARREQAASAAGLVLLLLVAPAGRVEAQGVPPPRDTGRVRADSGVQGRVLDSATARRLGLPTAPSRSFPASDAVIDSLLKLKGFRVTRYVADTVLVEGDSAISLWGQAFVDRDGTKLEADSIRYRHASCRLDATGTPHLFDQSTVLAGDVMYYDTCIRRGTVSQALTRVQQGGAMWIIRGDLAVDSGSTRLYGARSQITSDDNPVPDYHFGTHQVKWLSKSVMVGRPAVLYIRDVPIMWLPFIFQDIRAGRRSGILVPRFGLNDLVRPTRNYQRHVSGLGYYFVVNDYVDFLVSGDWYAGRYLSLRTQTRYRWLDRFVTGDLSFSRDDQLDQPAHSIRLGWHHQQSFSSRTNFSASVNYSTNPSVIQNNTVNPFVATASLVSQLNFSKQFDWGTLNIGGSRSQDIGNGLISQTFPSIGLTPSPVNITPSITWSPGFSFNNQQTFHQADTRLLVPGDSGVPDTLALFADSRVTHLSFQTPLRIGPWNWANSFDVNDQISNARKEYVYDSTSPGGARRVLYDQTFETRVEWQTGINLPSFFTGTWKLQPGLAIVNTTTAGPFAIRNQFTGGQWLHQGKRLAFTASMSPTVFGFFPGVGPLQRIRHSISPLVSYFYAPGATVAAAFARAVDPTGTNPSVRSDPQQTISLGLSQNFEAKLKPPPGDTTGREPRKIRLLSINTTSIGYNFEQAKQPHRTGWTTQTLGNTFVSDLLPGFNLALSHDLWRGNVGSDTARFSPFLTSITASFSVTPATIRGIAGLLGLGHAGAAPPAAPPTPGVQQPTGLPTGGPL
;
A
#
# COMPACT_ATOMS: atom_id res chain seq x y z
N MET A 1 24.72 6.43 -29.69
CA MET A 1 25.68 5.97 -28.67
C MET A 1 25.07 4.76 -27.95
N PRO A 2 25.86 3.77 -27.50
CA PRO A 2 25.43 2.71 -26.58
C PRO A 2 24.78 3.26 -25.29
N PHE A 3 23.87 2.50 -24.67
CA PHE A 3 23.12 2.92 -23.47
C PHE A 3 24.01 3.26 -22.25
N LEU A 4 25.09 2.52 -22.06
CA LEU A 4 26.05 2.77 -20.98
C LEU A 4 26.80 4.11 -21.18
N ASP A 5 27.17 4.42 -22.42
CA ASP A 5 27.79 5.71 -22.76
C ASP A 5 26.83 6.89 -22.53
N HIS A 6 25.52 6.67 -22.72
CA HIS A 6 24.50 7.68 -22.44
C HIS A 6 24.33 7.95 -20.93
N LEU A 7 24.49 6.93 -20.07
CA LEU A 7 24.49 7.09 -18.61
C LEU A 7 25.77 7.78 -18.10
N GLU A 8 26.93 7.46 -18.69
CA GLU A 8 28.20 8.14 -18.38
C GLU A 8 28.12 9.63 -18.76
N GLU A 9 27.52 9.93 -19.92
CA GLU A 9 27.28 11.28 -20.39
C GLU A 9 26.31 12.05 -19.46
N LEU A 10 25.26 11.40 -18.94
CA LEU A 10 24.37 12.00 -17.94
C LEU A 10 25.13 12.39 -16.67
N ARG A 11 25.97 11.49 -16.15
CA ARG A 11 26.76 11.73 -14.93
C ARG A 11 27.66 12.95 -15.08
N TRP A 12 28.37 13.04 -16.19
CA TRP A 12 29.29 14.16 -16.44
C TRP A 12 28.54 15.49 -16.58
N ARG A 13 27.40 15.50 -17.29
CA ARG A 13 26.57 16.70 -17.46
C ARG A 13 25.93 17.18 -16.17
N ILE A 14 25.51 16.26 -15.29
CA ILE A 14 25.03 16.59 -13.94
C ILE A 14 26.16 17.20 -13.11
N LEU A 15 27.37 16.62 -13.16
CA LEU A 15 28.55 17.17 -12.45
C LEU A 15 28.87 18.60 -12.89
N TRP A 16 28.90 18.88 -14.20
CA TRP A 16 29.13 20.24 -14.71
C TRP A 16 28.01 21.21 -14.34
N SER A 17 26.75 20.74 -14.35
CA SER A 17 25.60 21.56 -13.93
C SER A 17 25.67 21.89 -12.44
N LEU A 18 26.04 20.91 -11.60
CA LEU A 18 26.22 21.09 -10.17
C LEU A 18 27.39 22.04 -9.87
N LEU A 19 28.52 21.87 -10.56
CA LEU A 19 29.67 22.77 -10.44
C LEU A 19 29.29 24.20 -10.82
N ALA A 20 28.55 24.38 -11.92
CA ALA A 20 28.07 25.70 -12.35
C ALA A 20 27.15 26.34 -11.31
N ILE A 21 26.25 25.58 -10.69
CA ILE A 21 25.37 26.07 -9.62
C ILE A 21 26.19 26.48 -8.39
N VAL A 22 27.19 25.69 -7.98
CA VAL A 22 28.03 26.00 -6.81
C VAL A 22 28.84 27.28 -7.06
N VAL A 23 29.52 27.38 -8.20
CA VAL A 23 30.29 28.57 -8.57
C VAL A 23 29.38 29.80 -8.68
N ALA A 24 28.23 29.67 -9.33
CA ALA A 24 27.27 30.77 -9.45
C ALA A 24 26.63 31.15 -8.12
N THR A 25 26.48 30.23 -7.17
CA THR A 25 26.00 30.52 -5.81
C THR A 25 27.03 31.33 -5.03
N VAL A 26 28.32 31.04 -5.18
CA VAL A 26 29.40 31.86 -4.60
C VAL A 26 29.41 33.26 -5.20
N VAL A 27 29.27 33.38 -6.52
CA VAL A 27 29.12 34.69 -7.19
C VAL A 27 27.84 35.41 -6.74
N GLY A 28 26.74 34.67 -6.58
CA GLY A 28 25.47 35.17 -6.08
C GLY A 28 25.57 35.69 -4.65
N TRP A 29 26.35 35.04 -3.79
CA TRP A 29 26.64 35.51 -2.43
C TRP A 29 27.35 36.87 -2.45
N VAL A 30 28.40 37.01 -3.26
CA VAL A 30 29.12 38.28 -3.42
C VAL A 30 28.21 39.39 -3.94
N LEU A 31 27.32 39.07 -4.89
CA LEU A 31 26.36 40.02 -5.44
C LEU A 31 25.28 40.44 -4.44
N VAL A 32 24.77 39.53 -3.60
CA VAL A 32 23.78 39.85 -2.56
C VAL A 32 24.40 40.73 -1.46
N GLU A 33 25.70 40.60 -1.20
CA GLU A 33 26.41 41.49 -0.26
C GLU A 33 26.67 42.89 -0.85
N HIS A 34 26.96 43.01 -2.15
CA HIS A 34 27.31 44.29 -2.79
C HIS A 34 26.11 45.05 -3.37
N VAL A 35 25.03 44.35 -3.73
CA VAL A 35 23.81 44.90 -4.32
C VAL A 35 22.68 44.73 -3.31
N ASP A 36 21.88 45.77 -3.05
CA ASP A 36 20.74 45.73 -2.13
C ASP A 36 19.54 44.94 -2.72
N VAL A 37 19.77 43.65 -2.99
CA VAL A 37 18.78 42.70 -3.51
C VAL A 37 17.64 42.51 -2.50
N ILE A 38 17.97 42.52 -1.21
CA ILE A 38 17.00 42.42 -0.12
C ILE A 38 16.07 43.63 -0.13
N GLY A 39 16.60 44.85 -0.31
CA GLY A 39 15.81 46.07 -0.44
C GLY A 39 14.88 46.06 -1.65
N LEU A 40 15.30 45.46 -2.77
CA LEU A 40 14.43 45.24 -3.93
C LEU A 40 13.24 44.35 -3.52
N LEU A 41 13.49 43.18 -2.93
CA LEU A 41 12.42 42.24 -2.58
C LEU A 41 11.47 42.75 -1.47
N ILE A 42 11.90 43.62 -0.57
CA ILE A 42 11.04 44.19 0.49
C ILE A 42 10.09 45.29 -0.04
N ARG A 43 10.43 45.91 -1.18
CA ARG A 43 9.69 47.05 -1.75
C ARG A 43 8.16 46.85 -1.87
N PRO A 44 7.63 45.67 -2.26
CA PRO A 44 6.18 45.46 -2.40
C PRO A 44 5.41 45.42 -1.08
N ILE A 45 6.05 44.99 0.03
CA ILE A 45 5.39 44.88 1.34
C ILE A 45 5.64 46.11 2.23
N LYS A 46 6.71 46.86 1.98
CA LYS A 46 7.08 48.07 2.73
C LYS A 46 5.93 49.05 3.00
N PRO A 47 5.02 49.39 2.06
CA PRO A 47 3.93 50.34 2.31
C PRO A 47 2.76 49.77 3.13
N LEU A 48 2.73 48.45 3.39
CA LEU A 48 1.67 47.77 4.13
C LEU A 48 2.09 47.43 5.58
N LEU A 49 3.34 47.71 5.97
CA LEU A 49 3.89 47.41 7.29
C LEU A 49 3.81 48.63 8.22
N PRO A 50 3.39 48.48 9.49
CA PRO A 50 3.31 49.59 10.46
C PRO A 50 4.66 50.30 10.70
N ASP A 51 5.75 49.52 10.82
CA ASP A 51 7.12 50.01 11.06
C ASP A 51 8.00 50.06 9.79
N GLY A 52 7.47 49.62 8.64
CA GLY A 52 8.24 49.45 7.40
C GLY A 52 9.39 48.41 7.48
N LYS A 53 9.46 47.61 8.55
CA LYS A 53 10.52 46.62 8.82
C LYS A 53 9.94 45.23 9.11
N LEU A 54 10.57 44.19 8.55
CA LEU A 54 10.29 42.78 8.88
C LEU A 54 11.00 42.40 10.19
N LYS A 55 10.42 41.48 10.96
CA LYS A 55 11.00 41.00 12.23
C LYS A 55 11.62 39.60 12.02
N PHE A 56 12.62 39.25 12.82
CA PHE A 56 13.25 37.92 12.83
C PHE A 56 12.99 37.25 14.18
N THR A 57 12.76 35.93 14.20
CA THR A 57 12.47 35.16 15.43
C THR A 57 13.71 34.47 16.01
N HIS A 58 14.73 34.23 15.19
CA HIS A 58 15.96 33.54 15.60
C HIS A 58 17.22 34.26 15.07
N PRO A 59 18.34 34.27 15.83
CA PRO A 59 19.56 34.98 15.45
C PRO A 59 20.24 34.44 14.18
N THR A 60 19.99 33.19 13.80
CA THR A 60 20.52 32.57 12.58
C THR A 60 19.70 32.91 11.33
N GLU A 61 18.51 33.49 11.48
CA GLU A 61 17.57 33.72 10.37
C GLU A 61 18.15 34.62 9.26
N PRO A 62 18.84 35.74 9.55
CA PRO A 62 19.44 36.58 8.51
C PRO A 62 20.49 35.84 7.68
N PHE A 63 21.31 34.99 8.31
CA PHE A 63 22.32 34.18 7.62
C PHE A 63 21.68 33.21 6.63
N PHE A 64 20.65 32.48 7.06
CA PHE A 64 19.95 31.54 6.18
C PHE A 64 19.17 32.25 5.06
N ILE A 65 18.64 33.45 5.31
CA ILE A 65 17.99 34.27 4.28
C ILE A 65 19.01 34.67 3.20
N THR A 66 20.17 35.20 3.59
CA THR A 66 21.24 35.57 2.64
C THR A 66 21.73 34.36 1.85
N LEU A 67 21.90 33.20 2.48
CA LEU A 67 22.29 31.96 1.80
C LEU A 67 21.25 31.48 0.79
N LYS A 68 19.97 31.49 1.16
CA LYS A 68 18.87 31.13 0.26
C LYS A 68 18.83 32.07 -0.95
N PHE A 69 19.02 33.37 -0.75
CA PHE A 69 19.06 34.34 -1.86
C PHE A 69 20.28 34.18 -2.75
N ALA A 70 21.47 33.99 -2.16
CA ALA A 70 22.68 33.69 -2.90
C ALA A 70 22.53 32.43 -3.76
N PHE A 71 21.88 31.40 -3.22
CA PHE A 71 21.58 30.16 -3.94
C PHE A 71 20.57 30.37 -5.07
N VAL A 72 19.46 31.08 -4.83
CA VAL A 72 18.46 31.38 -5.87
C VAL A 72 19.07 32.24 -6.98
N LEU A 73 19.83 33.27 -6.63
CA LEU A 73 20.53 34.12 -7.58
C LEU A 73 21.58 33.30 -8.35
N GLY A 74 22.30 32.42 -7.66
CA GLY A 74 23.24 31.48 -8.28
C GLY A 74 22.56 30.50 -9.24
N LEU A 75 21.34 30.05 -8.93
CA LEU A 75 20.55 29.19 -9.82
C LEU A 75 20.13 29.96 -11.08
N VAL A 76 19.72 31.22 -10.94
CA VAL A 76 19.40 32.09 -12.10
C VAL A 76 20.64 32.34 -12.96
N LEU A 77 21.78 32.67 -12.34
CA LEU A 77 23.05 32.91 -13.05
C LEU A 77 23.62 31.65 -13.72
N SER A 78 23.46 30.48 -13.10
CA SER A 78 23.87 29.19 -13.67
C SER A 78 22.86 28.63 -14.68
N SER A 79 21.64 29.17 -14.74
CA SER A 79 20.57 28.66 -15.61
C SER A 79 20.97 28.50 -17.08
N PRO A 80 21.75 29.39 -17.74
CA PRO A 80 22.16 29.18 -19.13
C PRO A 80 23.07 27.97 -19.29
N VAL A 81 23.95 27.71 -18.32
CA VAL A 81 24.87 26.56 -18.31
C VAL A 81 24.10 25.28 -18.03
N VAL A 82 23.21 25.27 -17.03
CA VAL A 82 22.36 24.12 -16.69
C VAL A 82 21.47 23.75 -17.88
N ILE A 83 20.86 24.75 -18.53
CA ILE A 83 20.02 24.56 -19.71
C ILE A 83 20.85 24.04 -20.90
N TYR A 84 22.06 24.55 -21.11
CA TYR A 84 22.94 24.04 -22.16
C TYR A 84 23.32 22.58 -21.93
N GLN A 85 23.66 22.21 -20.68
CA GLN A 85 24.02 20.85 -20.34
C GLN A 85 22.83 19.89 -20.45
N ALA A 86 21.64 20.33 -20.04
CA ALA A 86 20.39 19.62 -20.26
C ALA A 86 20.08 19.46 -21.76
N TRP A 87 20.16 20.53 -22.55
CA TRP A 87 19.96 20.47 -24.00
C TRP A 87 20.94 19.51 -24.67
N ALA A 88 22.23 19.62 -24.34
CA ALA A 88 23.23 18.80 -24.99
C ALA A 88 23.14 17.32 -24.55
N PHE A 89 22.52 17.01 -23.39
CA PHE A 89 22.11 15.64 -23.03
C PHE A 89 20.95 15.13 -23.89
N LEU A 90 19.94 15.97 -24.15
CA LEU A 90 18.78 15.61 -24.96
C LEU A 90 19.11 15.57 -26.46
N ALA A 91 20.02 16.42 -26.94
CA ALA A 91 20.34 16.60 -28.35
C ALA A 91 20.67 15.32 -29.15
N PRO A 92 21.32 14.28 -28.59
CA PRO A 92 21.58 13.01 -29.28
C PRO A 92 20.32 12.14 -29.47
N ALA A 93 19.27 12.36 -28.67
CA ALA A 93 18.03 11.57 -28.69
C ALA A 93 16.95 12.15 -29.64
N LEU A 94 17.23 13.28 -30.30
CA LEU A 94 16.26 13.99 -31.14
C LEU A 94 16.66 14.04 -32.61
N TYR A 95 15.67 14.05 -33.50
CA TYR A 95 15.90 14.09 -34.95
C TYR A 95 16.51 15.44 -35.39
N PRO A 96 17.30 15.48 -36.50
CA PRO A 96 17.95 16.70 -36.97
C PRO A 96 17.01 17.88 -37.21
N ARG A 97 15.74 17.60 -37.58
CA ARG A 97 14.68 18.60 -37.77
C ARG A 97 14.13 19.16 -36.45
N GLU A 98 14.15 18.36 -35.39
CA GLU A 98 13.69 18.73 -34.04
C GLU A 98 14.75 19.54 -33.29
N LYS A 99 16.04 19.20 -33.50
CA LYS A 99 17.18 19.94 -32.93
C LYS A 99 17.18 21.43 -33.31
N ARG A 100 16.68 21.78 -34.50
CA ARG A 100 16.59 23.16 -34.99
C ARG A 100 15.44 23.98 -34.38
N LEU A 101 14.41 23.32 -33.84
CA LEU A 101 13.25 23.94 -33.21
C LEU A 101 13.47 24.20 -31.71
N ILE A 102 14.26 23.37 -31.06
CA ILE A 102 14.44 23.41 -29.59
C ILE A 102 15.38 24.51 -29.14
N VAL A 103 16.41 24.85 -29.92
CA VAL A 103 17.35 25.95 -29.57
C VAL A 103 16.64 27.31 -29.42
N PRO A 104 15.84 27.80 -30.39
CA PRO A 104 15.10 29.06 -30.22
C PRO A 104 13.98 28.95 -29.17
N ALA A 105 13.41 27.76 -28.96
CA ALA A 105 12.40 27.53 -27.94
C ALA A 105 12.98 27.65 -26.51
N LEU A 106 14.19 27.12 -26.27
CA LEU A 106 14.89 27.24 -24.99
C LEU A 106 15.23 28.69 -24.64
N SER A 107 15.71 29.47 -25.61
CA SER A 107 15.93 30.90 -25.40
C SER A 107 14.64 31.67 -25.12
N ALA A 108 13.54 31.32 -25.81
CA ALA A 108 12.23 31.91 -25.54
C ALA A 108 11.68 31.51 -24.16
N GLY A 109 11.98 30.30 -23.68
CA GLY A 109 11.62 29.82 -22.35
C GLY A 109 12.25 30.64 -21.24
N VAL A 110 13.54 30.93 -21.33
CA VAL A 110 14.24 31.78 -20.34
C VAL A 110 13.60 33.18 -20.28
N VAL A 111 13.30 33.78 -21.43
CA VAL A 111 12.64 35.10 -21.49
C VAL A 111 11.24 35.05 -20.91
N LEU A 112 10.46 34.01 -21.21
CA LEU A 112 9.11 33.81 -20.66
C LEU A 112 9.13 33.60 -19.15
N PHE A 113 10.05 32.79 -18.63
CA PHE A 113 10.21 32.53 -17.20
C PHE A 113 10.57 33.82 -16.44
N LEU A 114 11.55 34.57 -16.94
CA LEU A 114 11.93 35.87 -16.36
C LEU A 114 10.80 36.89 -16.47
N GLY A 115 10.07 36.89 -17.59
CA GLY A 115 8.87 37.71 -17.79
C GLY A 115 7.77 37.38 -16.79
N GLY A 116 7.50 36.10 -16.56
CA GLY A 116 6.52 35.62 -15.58
C GLY A 116 6.90 35.98 -14.15
N ALA A 117 8.16 35.78 -13.76
CA ALA A 117 8.67 36.20 -12.46
C ALA A 117 8.57 37.73 -12.27
N THR A 118 8.83 38.51 -13.32
CA THR A 118 8.72 39.98 -13.28
C THR A 118 7.27 40.43 -13.10
N VAL A 119 6.32 39.83 -13.84
CA VAL A 119 4.88 40.11 -13.69
C VAL A 119 4.39 39.71 -12.30
N ALA A 120 4.87 38.59 -11.78
CA ALA A 120 4.54 38.11 -10.45
C ALA A 120 5.02 39.10 -9.36
N TYR A 121 6.25 39.59 -9.48
CA TYR A 121 6.82 40.60 -8.58
C TYR A 121 6.09 41.94 -8.63
N LEU A 122 5.86 42.49 -9.83
CA LEU A 122 5.33 43.84 -10.01
C LEU A 122 3.81 43.93 -9.84
N TRP A 123 3.07 42.87 -10.15
CA TRP A 123 1.61 42.94 -10.30
C TRP A 123 0.85 42.00 -9.36
N VAL A 124 1.33 40.76 -9.22
CA VAL A 124 0.62 39.71 -8.47
C VAL A 124 0.87 39.84 -6.97
N LEU A 125 2.14 39.84 -6.56
CA LEU A 125 2.57 39.95 -5.16
C LEU A 125 1.95 41.15 -4.42
N PRO A 126 1.99 42.40 -4.94
CA PRO A 126 1.39 43.55 -4.22
C PRO A 126 -0.15 43.52 -4.15
N ARG A 127 -0.84 42.77 -5.02
CA ARG A 127 -2.30 42.59 -4.93
C ARG A 127 -2.66 41.51 -3.92
N ALA A 128 -1.93 40.40 -3.91
CA ALA A 128 -2.11 39.34 -2.92
C ALA A 128 -1.92 39.89 -1.50
N LEU A 129 -0.86 40.67 -1.28
CA LEU A 129 -0.61 41.33 0.00
C LEU A 129 -1.74 42.30 0.39
N ARG A 130 -2.24 43.13 -0.54
CA ARG A 130 -3.36 44.03 -0.25
C ARG A 130 -4.64 43.31 0.19
N VAL A 131 -4.93 42.14 -0.38
CA VAL A 131 -6.09 41.33 0.02
C VAL A 131 -5.87 40.72 1.41
N LEU A 132 -4.69 40.16 1.67
CA LEU A 132 -4.32 39.58 2.97
C LEU A 132 -4.41 40.61 4.11
N PHE A 133 -3.89 41.82 3.89
CA PHE A 133 -4.01 42.93 4.85
C PHE A 133 -5.44 43.49 4.92
N GLY A 134 -6.27 43.31 3.89
CA GLY A 134 -7.68 43.71 3.91
C GLY A 134 -8.56 42.90 4.89
N PHE A 135 -8.12 41.71 5.31
CA PHE A 135 -8.80 40.91 6.34
C PHE A 135 -8.40 41.29 7.78
N GLN A 136 -7.43 42.17 7.95
CA GLN A 136 -6.97 42.60 9.27
C GLN A 136 -8.06 43.44 9.95
N GLN A 137 -8.49 43.01 11.14
CA GLN A 137 -9.35 43.81 12.01
C GLN A 137 -8.50 44.78 12.82
N ALA A 138 -9.01 45.99 13.09
CA ALA A 138 -8.30 47.07 13.80
C ALA A 138 -7.84 46.72 15.24
N VAL A 139 -8.14 45.52 15.74
CA VAL A 139 -7.79 45.02 17.08
C VAL A 139 -6.45 44.26 17.09
N PHE A 140 -5.91 43.87 15.92
CA PHE A 140 -4.69 43.04 15.83
C PHE A 140 -3.54 43.77 15.12
N ASP A 141 -2.36 43.77 15.75
CA ASP A 141 -1.10 44.22 15.15
C ASP A 141 -0.38 43.04 14.45
N PRO A 142 -0.19 43.09 13.12
CA PRO A 142 0.40 41.99 12.37
C PRO A 142 1.92 41.97 12.53
N ILE A 143 2.45 40.90 13.12
CA ILE A 143 3.89 40.64 13.18
C ILE A 143 4.26 39.74 11.98
N ILE A 144 4.82 40.36 10.93
CA ILE A 144 5.27 39.63 9.75
C ILE A 144 6.77 39.32 9.87
N THR A 145 7.11 38.03 9.88
CA THR A 145 8.50 37.56 9.92
C THR A 145 9.15 37.62 8.53
N ALA A 146 10.47 37.82 8.50
CA ALA A 146 11.21 37.88 7.25
C ALA A 146 11.17 36.56 6.49
N GLU A 147 11.38 35.42 7.16
CA GLU A 147 11.27 34.11 6.54
C GLU A 147 9.87 33.84 5.95
N GLY A 148 8.80 34.22 6.67
CA GLY A 148 7.43 34.04 6.20
C GLY A 148 7.13 34.85 4.93
N TYR A 149 7.57 36.11 4.89
CA TYR A 149 7.41 36.97 3.72
C TYR A 149 8.21 36.46 2.51
N PHE A 150 9.49 36.17 2.68
CA PHE A 150 10.35 35.76 1.57
C PHE A 150 9.99 34.37 1.04
N GLY A 151 9.57 33.44 1.91
CA GLY A 151 9.05 32.14 1.50
C GLY A 151 7.80 32.29 0.63
N PHE A 152 6.85 33.12 1.07
CA PHE A 152 5.64 33.43 0.30
C PHE A 152 5.94 34.09 -1.06
N ALA A 153 6.80 35.12 -1.07
CA ALA A 153 7.19 35.80 -2.30
C ALA A 153 7.92 34.87 -3.27
N ALA A 154 8.85 34.03 -2.79
CA ALA A 154 9.58 33.08 -3.61
C ALA A 154 8.66 32.03 -4.25
N GLN A 155 7.69 31.50 -3.50
CA GLN A 155 6.72 30.54 -4.02
C GLN A 155 5.87 31.13 -5.15
N ILE A 156 5.41 32.37 -5.01
CA ILE A 156 4.65 33.07 -6.06
C ILE A 156 5.53 33.33 -7.30
N LEU A 157 6.76 33.82 -7.12
CA LEU A 157 7.67 34.16 -8.21
C LEU A 157 8.04 32.92 -9.04
N ILE A 158 8.43 31.83 -8.37
CA ILE A 158 8.81 30.58 -9.03
C ILE A 158 7.57 29.94 -9.67
N GLY A 159 6.45 29.91 -8.94
CA GLY A 159 5.19 29.34 -9.44
C GLY A 159 4.72 30.02 -10.72
N PHE A 160 4.71 31.36 -10.76
CA PHE A 160 4.35 32.09 -11.97
C PHE A 160 5.37 31.94 -13.08
N GLY A 161 6.67 31.95 -12.77
CA GLY A 161 7.73 31.70 -13.76
C GLY A 161 7.52 30.37 -14.48
N VAL A 162 7.27 29.29 -13.74
CA VAL A 162 7.00 27.96 -14.31
C VAL A 162 5.69 27.94 -15.11
N VAL A 163 4.61 28.53 -14.59
CA VAL A 163 3.33 28.51 -15.32
C VAL A 163 3.39 29.32 -16.61
N THR A 164 4.19 30.40 -16.67
CA THR A 164 4.40 31.13 -17.93
C THR A 164 5.14 30.35 -19.01
N GLU A 165 5.71 29.18 -18.70
CA GLU A 165 6.26 28.26 -19.72
C GLU A 165 5.18 27.42 -20.42
N LEU A 166 3.96 27.36 -19.86
CA LEU A 166 2.86 26.56 -20.41
C LEU A 166 2.54 26.89 -21.89
N PRO A 167 2.46 28.17 -22.32
CA PRO A 167 2.30 28.51 -23.73
C PRO A 167 3.43 28.00 -24.63
N LEU A 168 4.68 28.04 -24.15
CA LEU A 168 5.83 27.54 -24.90
C LEU A 168 5.75 26.02 -25.09
N VAL A 169 5.45 25.28 -24.02
CA VAL A 169 5.29 23.83 -24.06
C VAL A 169 4.19 23.44 -25.04
N ILE A 170 3.05 24.12 -24.98
CA ILE A 170 1.93 23.86 -25.90
C ILE A 170 2.29 24.20 -27.35
N VAL A 171 3.04 25.27 -27.59
CA VAL A 171 3.54 25.62 -28.92
C VAL A 171 4.48 24.54 -29.46
N ILE A 172 5.37 23.99 -28.63
CA ILE A 172 6.27 22.88 -29.03
C ILE A 172 5.44 21.64 -29.37
N LEU A 173 4.50 21.25 -28.50
CA LEU A 173 3.63 20.10 -28.73
C LEU A 173 2.74 20.26 -29.97
N ALA A 174 2.25 21.48 -30.24
CA ALA A 174 1.49 21.81 -31.44
C ALA A 174 2.37 21.82 -32.70
N ALA A 175 3.63 22.29 -32.59
CA ALA A 175 4.61 22.23 -33.68
C ALA A 175 4.99 20.78 -34.03
N LEU A 176 5.10 19.90 -33.02
CA LEU A 176 5.33 18.46 -33.18
C LEU A 176 4.09 17.69 -33.66
N GLY A 177 2.91 18.31 -33.68
CA GLY A 177 1.65 17.68 -34.08
C GLY A 177 1.05 16.74 -33.02
N LEU A 178 1.56 16.76 -31.79
CA LEU A 178 1.03 15.98 -30.67
C LEU A 178 -0.28 16.57 -30.12
N VAL A 179 -0.46 17.89 -30.27
CA VAL A 179 -1.61 18.62 -29.74
C VAL A 179 -2.22 19.52 -30.83
N THR A 180 -3.54 19.47 -30.99
CA THR A 180 -4.29 20.35 -31.90
C THR A 180 -5.03 21.45 -31.13
N PRO A 181 -5.22 22.65 -31.72
CA PRO A 181 -6.00 23.72 -31.09
C PRO A 181 -7.42 23.28 -30.73
N GLN A 182 -8.04 22.41 -31.54
CA GLN A 182 -9.37 21.86 -31.30
C GLN A 182 -9.40 20.95 -30.06
N LEU A 183 -8.33 20.16 -29.83
CA LEU A 183 -8.21 19.31 -28.65
C LEU A 183 -8.05 20.13 -27.36
N LEU A 184 -7.26 21.20 -27.39
CA LEU A 184 -7.12 22.13 -26.26
C LEU A 184 -8.42 22.89 -25.98
N ALA A 185 -9.12 23.34 -27.02
CA ALA A 185 -10.40 24.03 -26.86
C ALA A 185 -11.50 23.11 -26.31
N ARG A 186 -11.56 21.85 -26.74
CA ARG A 186 -12.52 20.85 -26.21
C ARG A 186 -12.29 20.54 -24.73
N ASN A 187 -11.04 20.62 -24.28
CA ASN A 187 -10.64 20.27 -22.92
C ASN A 187 -10.53 21.46 -21.93
N ARG A 188 -11.12 22.62 -22.27
CA ARG A 188 -11.12 23.83 -21.40
C ARG A 188 -11.59 23.57 -19.97
N ARG A 189 -12.60 22.71 -19.78
CA ARG A 189 -13.11 22.35 -18.44
C ARG A 189 -12.03 21.72 -17.54
N TYR A 190 -11.11 20.94 -18.12
CA TYR A 190 -10.00 20.34 -17.37
C TYR A 190 -8.90 21.35 -17.07
N ALA A 191 -8.66 22.30 -17.99
CA ALA A 191 -7.74 23.40 -17.75
C ALA A 191 -8.21 24.34 -16.63
N ILE A 192 -9.52 24.57 -16.52
CA ILE A 192 -10.11 25.32 -15.39
C ILE A 192 -9.87 24.59 -14.07
N ALA A 193 -10.13 23.28 -14.01
CA ALA A 193 -9.88 22.49 -12.81
C ALA A 193 -8.39 22.48 -12.42
N LEU A 194 -7.48 22.29 -13.38
CA LEU A 194 -6.03 22.32 -13.14
C LEU A 194 -5.54 23.71 -12.72
N SER A 195 -6.08 24.78 -13.31
CA SER A 195 -5.75 26.16 -12.93
C SER A 195 -6.25 26.48 -11.52
N ALA A 196 -7.41 25.95 -11.11
CA ALA A 196 -7.92 26.07 -9.76
C ALA A 196 -7.01 25.33 -8.76
N VAL A 197 -6.60 24.11 -9.05
CA VAL A 197 -5.66 23.35 -8.20
C VAL A 197 -4.30 24.06 -8.09
N ALA A 198 -3.77 24.57 -9.21
CA ALA A 198 -2.53 25.34 -9.23
C ALA A 198 -2.66 26.65 -8.45
N ALA A 199 -3.77 27.38 -8.58
CA ALA A 199 -4.05 28.58 -7.80
C ALA A 199 -4.10 28.25 -6.30
N ALA A 200 -4.81 27.20 -5.90
CA ALA A 200 -4.90 26.77 -4.50
C ALA A 200 -3.57 26.30 -3.89
N LEU A 201 -2.64 25.81 -4.71
CA LEU A 201 -1.27 25.46 -4.27
C LEU A 201 -0.36 26.68 -4.14
N LEU A 202 -0.60 27.72 -4.94
CA LEU A 202 0.25 28.92 -5.02
C LEU A 202 -0.22 30.05 -4.10
N THR A 203 -1.51 30.07 -3.72
CA THR A 203 -2.06 31.00 -2.74
C THR A 203 -2.28 30.34 -1.39
N PRO A 204 -2.35 31.12 -0.30
CA PRO A 204 -2.88 30.65 0.97
C PRO A 204 -4.31 30.09 0.80
N PRO A 205 -4.86 29.37 1.80
CA PRO A 205 -6.18 28.76 1.73
C PRO A 205 -7.29 29.81 1.87
N ASP A 206 -7.40 30.72 0.90
CA ASP A 206 -8.44 31.74 0.81
C ASP A 206 -9.07 31.79 -0.60
N ALA A 207 -10.39 31.73 -0.66
CA ALA A 207 -11.14 31.60 -1.92
C ALA A 207 -10.98 32.83 -2.83
N VAL A 208 -10.79 34.03 -2.26
CA VAL A 208 -10.71 35.28 -3.02
C VAL A 208 -9.37 35.41 -3.74
N SER A 209 -8.25 35.21 -3.05
CA SER A 209 -6.93 35.24 -3.69
C SER A 209 -6.77 34.09 -4.68
N MET A 210 -7.33 32.91 -4.38
CA MET A 210 -7.39 31.78 -5.31
C MET A 210 -8.10 32.16 -6.62
N LEU A 211 -9.28 32.81 -6.55
CA LEU A 211 -10.04 33.22 -7.74
C LEU A 211 -9.31 34.31 -8.55
N ILE A 212 -8.73 35.30 -7.87
CA ILE A 212 -7.94 36.36 -8.52
C ILE A 212 -6.72 35.76 -9.23
N MET A 213 -6.10 34.74 -8.64
CA MET A 213 -4.93 34.05 -9.19
C MET A 213 -5.28 33.06 -10.30
N MET A 214 -6.49 32.51 -10.30
CA MET A 214 -6.98 31.66 -11.38
C MET A 214 -7.12 32.44 -12.70
N VAL A 215 -7.46 33.73 -12.67
CA VAL A 215 -7.68 34.55 -13.89
C VAL A 215 -6.42 34.65 -14.77
N PRO A 216 -5.23 35.02 -14.25
CA PRO A 216 -3.98 35.00 -15.04
C PRO A 216 -3.63 33.62 -15.61
N LEU A 217 -3.86 32.54 -14.87
CA LEU A 217 -3.55 31.17 -15.31
C LEU A 217 -4.44 30.75 -16.49
N LEU A 218 -5.73 31.07 -16.41
CA LEU A 218 -6.68 30.86 -17.51
C LEU A 218 -6.34 31.70 -18.74
N LEU A 219 -5.92 32.96 -18.54
CA LEU A 219 -5.49 33.82 -19.63
C LEU A 219 -4.26 33.23 -20.35
N LEU A 220 -3.27 32.73 -19.61
CA LEU A 220 -2.11 32.04 -20.20
C LEU A 220 -2.52 30.78 -20.99
N TYR A 221 -3.51 30.04 -20.51
CA TYR A 221 -4.07 28.91 -21.26
C TYR A 221 -4.76 29.35 -22.55
N GLU A 222 -5.53 30.44 -22.56
CA GLU A 222 -6.12 30.97 -23.80
C GLU A 222 -5.07 31.47 -24.80
N VAL A 223 -4.05 32.17 -24.31
CA VAL A 223 -2.90 32.59 -25.13
C VAL A 223 -2.23 31.39 -25.77
N SER A 224 -2.08 30.28 -25.04
CA SER A 224 -1.50 29.05 -25.56
C SER A 224 -2.32 28.44 -26.72
N ILE A 225 -3.66 28.50 -26.65
CA ILE A 225 -4.56 28.04 -27.72
C ILE A 225 -4.38 28.90 -28.98
N VAL A 226 -4.29 30.23 -28.80
CA VAL A 226 -4.08 31.17 -29.91
C VAL A 226 -2.72 30.93 -30.56
N CYS A 227 -1.66 30.77 -29.77
CA CYS A 227 -0.33 30.46 -30.29
C CYS A 227 -0.29 29.11 -31.03
N ALA A 228 -0.92 28.07 -30.48
CA ALA A 228 -1.06 26.78 -31.14
C ALA A 228 -1.82 26.91 -32.48
N TRP A 229 -2.88 27.73 -32.54
CA TRP A 229 -3.62 28.00 -33.78
C TRP A 229 -2.76 28.70 -34.83
N ILE A 230 -1.98 29.70 -34.44
CA ILE A 230 -1.06 30.40 -35.36
C ILE A 230 -0.01 29.44 -35.93
N VAL A 231 0.57 28.57 -35.09
CA VAL A 231 1.62 27.62 -35.47
C VAL A 231 1.06 26.54 -36.39
N THR A 232 -0.10 25.95 -36.05
CA THR A 232 -0.77 24.95 -36.88
C THR A 232 -1.29 25.51 -38.20
N LYS A 233 -1.76 26.77 -38.23
CA LYS A 233 -2.14 27.46 -39.48
C LYS A 233 -0.94 27.76 -40.38
N ARG A 234 0.21 28.16 -39.80
CA ARG A 234 1.47 28.33 -40.55
C ARG A 234 2.01 27.00 -41.06
N ARG A 235 1.88 25.92 -40.28
CA ARG A 235 2.21 24.55 -40.71
C ARG A 235 1.31 24.09 -41.84
N ALA A 236 -0.01 24.25 -41.74
CA ALA A 236 -0.95 23.92 -42.79
C ALA A 236 -0.68 24.70 -44.09
N ARG A 237 -0.31 26.00 -43.99
CA ARG A 237 0.12 26.79 -45.16
C ARG A 237 1.45 26.33 -45.75
N ARG A 238 2.40 25.88 -44.93
CA ARG A 238 3.68 25.30 -45.40
C ARG A 238 3.51 23.91 -46.00
N GLU A 239 2.61 23.10 -45.44
CA GLU A 239 2.23 21.79 -45.98
C GLU A 239 1.41 21.96 -47.27
N GLN A 240 0.58 23.00 -47.39
CA GLN A 240 -0.13 23.37 -48.62
C GLN A 240 0.79 23.99 -49.69
N ALA A 241 1.79 24.78 -49.32
CA ALA A 241 2.81 25.28 -50.24
C ALA A 241 3.79 24.17 -50.68
N ALA A 242 4.12 23.24 -49.76
CA ALA A 242 4.92 22.06 -50.07
C ALA A 242 4.12 20.99 -50.83
N SER A 243 2.79 20.92 -50.68
CA SER A 243 1.94 20.04 -51.49
C SER A 243 1.56 20.66 -52.83
N ALA A 244 1.52 21.99 -52.98
CA ALA A 244 1.40 22.66 -54.27
C ALA A 244 2.70 22.56 -55.10
N ALA A 245 3.88 22.74 -54.48
CA ALA A 245 5.17 22.43 -55.10
C ALA A 245 5.37 20.92 -55.31
N GLY A 246 4.84 20.11 -54.39
CA GLY A 246 4.84 18.66 -54.45
C GLY A 246 3.96 18.10 -55.57
N LEU A 247 2.79 18.67 -55.85
CA LEU A 247 1.87 18.19 -56.91
C LEU A 247 2.46 18.38 -58.31
N VAL A 248 3.24 19.44 -58.53
CA VAL A 248 3.94 19.71 -59.79
C VAL A 248 5.14 18.77 -59.96
N LEU A 249 5.79 18.36 -58.87
CA LEU A 249 6.91 17.41 -58.90
C LEU A 249 6.44 15.93 -58.89
N LEU A 250 5.26 15.63 -58.34
CA LEU A 250 4.66 14.29 -58.28
C LEU A 250 4.12 13.81 -59.64
N LEU A 251 3.98 14.72 -60.61
CA LEU A 251 3.62 14.38 -61.99
C LEU A 251 4.82 13.91 -62.83
N LEU A 252 6.07 14.07 -62.36
CA LEU A 252 7.24 13.82 -63.20
C LEU A 252 8.08 12.59 -62.83
N VAL A 253 8.37 12.25 -61.57
CA VAL A 253 9.19 11.04 -61.29
C VAL A 253 8.98 10.52 -59.87
N ALA A 254 8.56 9.26 -59.73
CA ALA A 254 8.71 8.45 -58.50
C ALA A 254 9.23 7.06 -58.92
N PRO A 255 10.07 6.36 -58.12
CA PRO A 255 9.58 5.74 -56.90
C PRO A 255 10.51 5.69 -55.67
N ALA A 256 9.86 5.28 -54.57
CA ALA A 256 10.21 5.08 -53.17
C ALA A 256 11.60 4.54 -52.75
N GLY A 257 12.10 5.06 -51.61
CA GLY A 257 13.19 4.49 -50.80
C GLY A 257 13.03 4.80 -49.30
N ARG A 258 13.22 3.75 -48.46
CA ARG A 258 12.92 3.55 -47.02
C ARG A 258 13.71 4.41 -46.01
N VAL A 259 13.21 4.47 -44.76
CA VAL A 259 13.98 4.83 -43.55
C VAL A 259 13.83 3.74 -42.47
N GLU A 260 14.97 3.33 -41.92
CA GLU A 260 15.23 2.28 -40.93
C GLU A 260 14.77 2.61 -39.50
N ALA A 261 14.40 1.57 -38.76
CA ALA A 261 14.13 1.60 -37.32
C ALA A 261 15.29 0.95 -36.54
N GLN A 262 15.74 1.65 -35.50
CA GLN A 262 16.84 1.27 -34.60
C GLN A 262 16.47 0.14 -33.62
N GLY A 263 17.49 -0.64 -33.24
CA GLY A 263 17.40 -1.94 -32.60
C GLY A 263 17.14 -1.98 -31.08
N VAL A 264 16.79 -3.19 -30.64
CA VAL A 264 16.47 -3.62 -29.28
C VAL A 264 17.65 -4.45 -28.73
N PRO A 265 18.04 -4.32 -27.44
CA PRO A 265 19.18 -5.06 -26.87
C PRO A 265 18.84 -6.53 -26.57
N PRO A 266 19.83 -7.43 -26.51
CA PRO A 266 19.58 -8.85 -26.28
C PRO A 266 19.37 -9.19 -24.79
N PRO A 267 18.52 -10.18 -24.46
CA PRO A 267 18.43 -10.72 -23.10
C PRO A 267 19.66 -11.59 -22.78
N ARG A 268 20.13 -11.46 -21.53
CA ARG A 268 21.19 -12.28 -20.93
C ARG A 268 20.70 -13.69 -20.64
N ASP A 269 21.47 -14.67 -21.10
CA ASP A 269 21.33 -16.10 -20.85
C ASP A 269 21.50 -16.46 -19.36
N THR A 270 20.58 -17.27 -18.84
CA THR A 270 20.85 -18.18 -17.73
C THR A 270 20.27 -19.56 -18.04
N GLY A 271 21.14 -20.57 -18.16
CA GLY A 271 20.83 -21.93 -17.73
C GLY A 271 20.64 -23.01 -18.80
N ARG A 272 21.75 -23.68 -19.12
CA ARG A 272 21.91 -25.12 -19.48
C ARG A 272 20.94 -25.72 -20.50
N VAL A 273 21.45 -25.94 -21.71
CA VAL A 273 20.97 -26.99 -22.62
C VAL A 273 22.11 -27.99 -22.86
N ARG A 274 21.79 -29.26 -22.63
CA ARG A 274 22.63 -30.43 -22.93
C ARG A 274 22.99 -30.46 -24.41
N ALA A 275 24.21 -30.87 -24.70
CA ALA A 275 24.62 -31.24 -26.04
C ALA A 275 23.72 -32.39 -26.53
N ASP A 276 23.02 -32.17 -27.64
CA ASP A 276 22.52 -33.25 -28.48
C ASP A 276 22.85 -32.91 -29.94
N SER A 277 23.41 -33.92 -30.57
CA SER A 277 23.98 -33.98 -31.92
C SER A 277 22.92 -33.89 -33.02
N GLY A 278 23.32 -33.34 -34.18
CA GLY A 278 22.75 -33.74 -35.47
C GLY A 278 21.80 -32.74 -36.12
N VAL A 279 22.21 -32.29 -37.31
CA VAL A 279 21.44 -31.52 -38.28
C VAL A 279 20.18 -32.28 -38.70
N GLN A 280 18.99 -31.76 -38.38
CA GLN A 280 17.74 -31.91 -39.17
C GLN A 280 16.67 -30.92 -38.67
N GLY A 281 15.94 -30.31 -39.62
CA GLY A 281 15.00 -29.22 -39.37
C GLY A 281 13.91 -29.57 -38.35
N ARG A 282 13.62 -28.61 -37.47
CA ARG A 282 12.53 -28.70 -36.49
C ARG A 282 11.20 -28.85 -37.24
N VAL A 283 10.55 -30.01 -37.08
CA VAL A 283 9.32 -30.38 -37.80
C VAL A 283 8.16 -29.46 -37.37
N LEU A 284 7.54 -28.79 -38.34
CA LEU A 284 6.23 -28.15 -38.19
C LEU A 284 5.23 -29.19 -37.63
N ASP A 285 4.36 -28.82 -36.69
CA ASP A 285 3.30 -29.72 -36.21
C ASP A 285 2.46 -30.28 -37.39
N SER A 286 2.78 -31.53 -37.76
CA SER A 286 2.34 -32.15 -39.01
C SER A 286 0.92 -32.69 -38.95
N ALA A 287 0.34 -32.82 -37.75
CA ALA A 287 -1.01 -33.33 -37.55
C ALA A 287 -2.05 -32.25 -37.87
N THR A 288 -1.91 -31.05 -37.28
CA THR A 288 -2.77 -29.90 -37.56
C THR A 288 -2.62 -29.40 -39.00
N ALA A 289 -1.39 -29.35 -39.53
CA ALA A 289 -1.17 -28.97 -40.92
C ALA A 289 -1.87 -29.92 -41.92
N ARG A 290 -1.84 -31.24 -41.66
CA ARG A 290 -2.59 -32.23 -42.45
C ARG A 290 -4.11 -32.06 -42.36
N ARG A 291 -4.65 -31.79 -41.17
CA ARG A 291 -6.11 -31.52 -41.01
C ARG A 291 -6.55 -30.31 -41.82
N LEU A 292 -5.73 -29.26 -41.86
CA LEU A 292 -6.03 -28.00 -42.54
C LEU A 292 -5.67 -27.99 -44.04
N GLY A 293 -5.11 -29.07 -44.57
CA GLY A 293 -4.66 -29.13 -45.98
C GLY A 293 -3.44 -28.25 -46.29
N LEU A 294 -2.65 -27.88 -45.28
CA LEU A 294 -1.43 -27.08 -45.46
C LEU A 294 -0.22 -28.00 -45.71
N PRO A 295 0.60 -27.75 -46.74
CA PRO A 295 1.82 -28.52 -46.96
C PRO A 295 2.83 -28.27 -45.83
N THR A 296 3.45 -29.33 -45.33
CA THR A 296 4.42 -29.27 -44.22
C THR A 296 5.85 -29.01 -44.68
N ALA A 297 6.14 -29.29 -45.96
CA ALA A 297 7.42 -29.08 -46.62
C ALA A 297 7.19 -28.88 -48.13
N PRO A 298 8.15 -28.24 -48.83
CA PRO A 298 8.08 -28.13 -50.30
C PRO A 298 8.17 -29.50 -50.98
N SER A 299 7.54 -29.65 -52.15
CA SER A 299 7.55 -30.92 -52.91
C SER A 299 8.90 -31.20 -53.58
N ARG A 300 9.67 -30.15 -53.92
CA ARG A 300 10.99 -30.21 -54.54
C ARG A 300 12.08 -29.66 -53.60
N SER A 301 13.32 -30.10 -53.79
CA SER A 301 14.48 -29.56 -53.08
C SER A 301 15.65 -29.33 -54.04
N PHE A 302 16.45 -28.30 -53.78
CA PHE A 302 17.66 -28.05 -54.56
C PHE A 302 18.81 -28.94 -54.05
N PRO A 303 19.71 -29.38 -54.94
CA PRO A 303 20.95 -30.05 -54.52
C PRO A 303 21.79 -29.14 -53.60
N ALA A 304 22.68 -29.77 -52.83
CA ALA A 304 23.64 -29.05 -51.99
C ALA A 304 24.47 -28.06 -52.84
N SER A 305 24.86 -26.92 -52.26
CA SER A 305 25.72 -25.96 -52.94
C SER A 305 27.08 -26.61 -53.23
N ASP A 306 27.60 -26.36 -54.44
CA ASP A 306 28.96 -26.76 -54.80
C ASP A 306 29.99 -25.74 -54.28
N ALA A 307 31.28 -26.07 -54.41
CA ALA A 307 32.36 -25.22 -53.93
C ALA A 307 32.40 -23.83 -54.60
N VAL A 308 31.81 -23.67 -55.80
CA VAL A 308 31.76 -22.42 -56.54
C VAL A 308 30.65 -21.52 -56.00
N ILE A 309 29.45 -22.08 -55.82
CA ILE A 309 28.31 -21.40 -55.20
C ILE A 309 28.65 -20.97 -53.77
N ASP A 310 29.32 -21.83 -52.99
CA ASP A 310 29.78 -21.50 -51.64
C ASP A 310 30.81 -20.36 -51.63
N SER A 311 31.66 -20.27 -52.65
CA SER A 311 32.64 -19.18 -52.80
C SER A 311 31.98 -17.87 -53.22
N LEU A 312 30.98 -17.93 -54.12
CA LEU A 312 30.19 -16.77 -54.54
C LEU A 312 29.33 -16.20 -53.40
N LEU A 313 28.74 -17.07 -52.58
CA LEU A 313 27.95 -16.68 -51.40
C LEU A 313 28.79 -15.98 -50.31
N LYS A 314 30.13 -16.17 -50.30
CA LYS A 314 31.05 -15.47 -49.38
C LYS A 314 31.37 -14.04 -49.82
N LEU A 315 31.05 -13.66 -51.07
CA LEU A 315 31.26 -12.29 -51.56
C LEU A 315 30.21 -11.32 -50.99
N LYS A 316 30.67 -10.17 -50.48
CA LYS A 316 29.79 -9.12 -49.95
C LYS A 316 28.85 -8.61 -51.05
N GLY A 317 27.54 -8.78 -50.85
CA GLY A 317 26.51 -8.27 -51.75
C GLY A 317 25.99 -9.28 -52.78
N PHE A 318 26.56 -10.49 -52.86
CA PHE A 318 26.07 -11.54 -53.75
C PHE A 318 24.84 -12.24 -53.13
N ARG A 319 23.79 -12.49 -53.94
CA ARG A 319 22.59 -13.22 -53.53
C ARG A 319 22.23 -14.26 -54.59
N VAL A 320 22.03 -15.50 -54.17
CA VAL A 320 21.64 -16.59 -55.06
C VAL A 320 20.12 -16.75 -55.02
N THR A 321 19.50 -16.77 -56.19
CA THR A 321 18.11 -17.19 -56.37
C THR A 321 18.13 -18.46 -57.20
N ARG A 322 17.70 -19.58 -56.63
CA ARG A 322 17.61 -20.86 -57.32
C ARG A 322 16.18 -21.05 -57.81
N TYR A 323 16.02 -21.56 -59.02
CA TYR A 323 14.71 -21.88 -59.57
C TYR A 323 14.78 -23.17 -60.37
N VAL A 324 13.69 -23.93 -60.35
CA VAL A 324 13.49 -25.15 -61.13
C VAL A 324 12.03 -25.21 -61.57
N ALA A 325 11.79 -25.58 -62.83
CA ALA A 325 10.47 -25.75 -63.41
C ALA A 325 10.58 -26.71 -64.59
N ASP A 326 9.45 -27.22 -65.07
CA ASP A 326 9.40 -28.09 -66.23
C ASP A 326 9.71 -27.32 -67.52
N THR A 327 9.38 -26.02 -67.56
CA THR A 327 9.76 -25.10 -68.62
C THR A 327 10.21 -23.76 -68.03
N VAL A 328 11.37 -23.29 -68.48
CA VAL A 328 11.95 -21.99 -68.10
C VAL A 328 12.09 -21.14 -69.36
N LEU A 329 11.43 -19.98 -69.38
CA LEU A 329 11.59 -18.96 -70.42
C LEU A 329 12.28 -17.73 -69.83
N VAL A 330 13.44 -17.39 -70.39
CA VAL A 330 14.22 -16.20 -70.01
C VAL A 330 14.17 -15.19 -71.16
N GLU A 331 13.44 -14.09 -70.96
CA GLU A 331 13.28 -12.99 -71.93
C GLU A 331 14.38 -11.94 -71.69
N GLY A 332 15.61 -12.27 -72.07
CA GLY A 332 16.79 -11.43 -71.82
C GLY A 332 16.95 -11.09 -70.33
N ASP A 333 17.31 -9.84 -70.02
CA ASP A 333 17.38 -9.33 -68.63
C ASP A 333 16.00 -8.86 -68.09
N SER A 334 14.92 -8.99 -68.86
CA SER A 334 13.65 -8.31 -68.60
C SER A 334 12.64 -9.13 -67.78
N ALA A 335 12.53 -10.44 -68.05
CA ALA A 335 11.60 -11.33 -67.35
C ALA A 335 12.04 -12.81 -67.35
N ILE A 336 11.68 -13.52 -66.28
CA ILE A 336 11.83 -14.97 -66.14
C ILE A 336 10.44 -15.56 -65.91
N SER A 337 10.03 -16.52 -66.73
CA SER A 337 8.77 -17.25 -66.56
C SER A 337 9.03 -18.73 -66.37
N LEU A 338 8.50 -19.29 -65.30
CA LEU A 338 8.63 -20.67 -64.88
C LEU A 338 7.24 -21.33 -64.98
N TRP A 339 7.16 -22.46 -65.69
CA TRP A 339 5.91 -23.18 -65.93
C TRP A 339 6.08 -24.66 -65.61
N GLY A 340 5.06 -25.25 -64.99
CA GLY A 340 5.06 -26.65 -64.58
C GLY A 340 5.92 -26.88 -63.33
N GLN A 341 5.25 -27.14 -62.20
CA GLN A 341 5.90 -27.38 -60.90
C GLN A 341 7.05 -26.40 -60.60
N ALA A 342 6.76 -25.11 -60.76
CA ALA A 342 7.73 -24.04 -60.59
C ALA A 342 8.08 -23.91 -59.11
N PHE A 343 9.38 -24.01 -58.81
CA PHE A 343 9.91 -23.96 -57.46
C PHE A 343 11.09 -23.01 -57.40
N VAL A 344 11.04 -22.04 -56.49
CA VAL A 344 12.03 -20.96 -56.33
C VAL A 344 12.49 -20.91 -54.88
N ASP A 345 13.79 -20.82 -54.66
CA ASP A 345 14.41 -20.61 -53.35
C ASP A 345 15.30 -19.35 -53.39
N ARG A 346 15.03 -18.42 -52.47
CA ARG A 346 15.77 -17.18 -52.31
C ARG A 346 15.86 -16.82 -50.84
N ASP A 347 17.08 -16.63 -50.33
CA ASP A 347 17.34 -16.21 -48.94
C ASP A 347 16.65 -17.08 -47.87
N GLY A 348 16.43 -18.38 -48.16
CA GLY A 348 15.77 -19.34 -47.25
C GLY A 348 14.24 -19.35 -47.33
N THR A 349 13.64 -18.47 -48.12
CA THR A 349 12.22 -18.48 -48.45
C THR A 349 12.00 -19.30 -49.72
N LYS A 350 11.12 -20.29 -49.64
CA LYS A 350 10.82 -21.21 -50.74
C LYS A 350 9.41 -20.99 -51.24
N LEU A 351 9.23 -20.85 -52.55
CA LEU A 351 7.95 -20.64 -53.21
C LEU A 351 7.72 -21.74 -54.25
N GLU A 352 6.57 -22.39 -54.17
CA GLU A 352 6.12 -23.43 -55.08
C GLU A 352 4.79 -22.99 -55.72
N ALA A 353 4.62 -23.14 -57.04
CA ALA A 353 3.36 -22.87 -57.75
C ALA A 353 3.35 -23.55 -59.13
N ASP A 354 2.20 -23.61 -59.80
CA ASP A 354 2.14 -24.13 -61.18
C ASP A 354 2.86 -23.21 -62.18
N SER A 355 2.77 -21.89 -61.98
CA SER A 355 3.54 -20.93 -62.76
C SER A 355 4.04 -19.76 -61.90
N ILE A 356 5.28 -19.34 -62.14
CA ILE A 356 5.92 -18.20 -61.48
C ILE A 356 6.52 -17.29 -62.54
N ARG A 357 6.07 -16.04 -62.60
CA ARG A 357 6.59 -15.01 -63.51
C ARG A 357 7.24 -13.89 -62.72
N TYR A 358 8.52 -13.66 -62.98
CA TYR A 358 9.29 -12.54 -62.44
C TYR A 358 9.58 -11.51 -63.52
N ARG A 359 9.29 -10.23 -63.24
CA ARG A 359 9.61 -9.10 -64.12
C ARG A 359 10.65 -8.21 -63.47
N HIS A 360 11.82 -8.09 -64.08
CA HIS A 360 12.96 -7.37 -63.51
C HIS A 360 12.68 -5.86 -63.40
N ALA A 361 12.14 -5.24 -64.46
CA ALA A 361 11.89 -3.79 -64.53
C ALA A 361 10.93 -3.26 -63.46
N SER A 362 9.97 -4.08 -63.02
CA SER A 362 8.96 -3.72 -62.00
C SER A 362 9.14 -4.43 -60.67
N CYS A 363 10.23 -5.19 -60.49
CA CYS A 363 10.50 -6.02 -59.31
C CYS A 363 9.37 -6.98 -58.91
N ARG A 364 8.44 -7.31 -59.83
CA ARG A 364 7.19 -7.99 -59.53
C ARG A 364 7.29 -9.49 -59.83
N LEU A 365 6.92 -10.30 -58.83
CA LEU A 365 6.76 -11.75 -58.92
C LEU A 365 5.28 -12.09 -58.81
N ASP A 366 4.77 -12.78 -59.82
CA ASP A 366 3.40 -13.27 -59.88
C ASP A 366 3.46 -14.82 -59.84
N ALA A 367 2.82 -15.46 -58.86
CA ALA A 367 2.71 -16.90 -58.75
C ALA A 367 1.24 -17.34 -58.76
N THR A 368 0.89 -18.27 -59.64
CA THR A 368 -0.48 -18.75 -59.87
C THR A 368 -0.52 -20.27 -59.94
N GLY A 369 -1.70 -20.84 -59.67
CA GLY A 369 -1.87 -22.29 -59.59
C GLY A 369 -1.36 -22.83 -58.26
N THR A 370 -2.15 -22.58 -57.22
CA THR A 370 -1.90 -23.00 -55.84
C THR A 370 -0.50 -22.66 -55.28
N PRO A 371 -0.12 -21.36 -55.23
CA PRO A 371 1.14 -20.95 -54.62
C PRO A 371 1.24 -21.33 -53.14
N HIS A 372 2.34 -21.99 -52.80
CA HIS A 372 2.74 -22.33 -51.44
C HIS A 372 4.08 -21.67 -51.10
N LEU A 373 4.04 -20.76 -50.13
CA LEU A 373 5.21 -20.07 -49.61
C LEU A 373 5.61 -20.66 -48.26
N PHE A 374 6.86 -21.09 -48.17
CA PHE A 374 7.49 -21.60 -46.96
C PHE A 374 8.54 -20.61 -46.48
N ASP A 375 8.30 -20.01 -45.31
CA ASP A 375 9.23 -19.07 -44.69
C ASP A 375 9.44 -19.43 -43.22
N GLN A 376 10.66 -19.89 -42.88
CA GLN A 376 11.14 -20.32 -41.56
C GLN A 376 10.21 -21.25 -40.74
N SER A 377 9.09 -20.72 -40.23
CA SER A 377 8.12 -21.38 -39.34
C SER A 377 6.65 -21.19 -39.74
N THR A 378 6.38 -20.41 -40.80
CA THR A 378 5.05 -20.09 -41.31
C THR A 378 4.89 -20.61 -42.72
N VAL A 379 3.78 -21.29 -42.97
CA VAL A 379 3.36 -21.74 -44.30
C VAL A 379 2.19 -20.87 -44.71
N LEU A 380 2.27 -20.31 -45.90
CA LEU A 380 1.22 -19.48 -46.48
C LEU A 380 0.83 -20.09 -47.82
N ALA A 381 -0.41 -20.55 -47.91
CA ALA A 381 -1.02 -21.11 -49.12
C ALA A 381 -2.14 -20.18 -49.60
N GLY A 382 -2.36 -20.10 -50.92
CA GLY A 382 -3.49 -19.37 -51.49
C GLY A 382 -3.65 -19.67 -52.98
N ASP A 383 -4.53 -18.94 -53.66
CA ASP A 383 -4.84 -19.17 -55.08
C ASP A 383 -3.91 -18.39 -56.02
N VAL A 384 -3.59 -17.16 -55.64
CA VAL A 384 -2.71 -16.24 -56.39
C VAL A 384 -1.86 -15.46 -55.41
N MET A 385 -0.56 -15.34 -55.72
CA MET A 385 0.41 -14.59 -54.93
C MET A 385 1.08 -13.54 -55.81
N TYR A 386 1.01 -12.29 -55.35
CA TYR A 386 1.77 -11.18 -55.91
C TYR A 386 2.83 -10.77 -54.90
N TYR A 387 4.08 -10.60 -55.33
CA TYR A 387 5.17 -10.21 -54.46
C TYR A 387 6.08 -9.20 -55.15
N ASP A 388 6.26 -8.04 -54.53
CA ASP A 388 7.23 -7.04 -54.94
C ASP A 388 8.55 -7.29 -54.20
N THR A 389 9.55 -7.72 -54.95
CA THR A 389 10.88 -8.10 -54.45
C THR A 389 11.71 -6.91 -53.99
N CYS A 390 11.42 -5.68 -54.47
CA CYS A 390 12.15 -4.47 -54.11
C CYS A 390 11.66 -3.90 -52.77
N ILE A 391 10.33 -3.76 -52.62
CA ILE A 391 9.73 -3.31 -51.35
C ILE A 391 9.42 -4.45 -50.38
N ARG A 392 9.68 -5.71 -50.76
CA ARG A 392 9.50 -6.92 -49.93
C ARG A 392 8.07 -7.08 -49.41
N ARG A 393 7.07 -6.80 -50.26
CA ARG A 393 5.65 -6.84 -49.87
C ARG A 393 4.89 -7.73 -50.82
N GLY A 394 4.06 -8.61 -50.27
CA GLY A 394 3.19 -9.48 -51.06
C GLY A 394 1.73 -9.41 -50.65
N THR A 395 0.88 -9.83 -51.56
CA THR A 395 -0.55 -10.03 -51.33
C THR A 395 -0.94 -11.41 -51.84
N VAL A 396 -1.73 -12.13 -51.06
CA VAL A 396 -2.19 -13.48 -51.37
C VAL A 396 -3.70 -13.52 -51.23
N SER A 397 -4.39 -13.96 -52.28
CA SER A 397 -5.84 -14.13 -52.29
C SER A 397 -6.24 -15.47 -51.67
N GLN A 398 -7.33 -15.48 -50.89
CA GLN A 398 -7.80 -16.69 -50.19
C GLN A 398 -6.69 -17.38 -49.40
N ALA A 399 -5.84 -16.59 -48.78
CA ALA A 399 -4.68 -17.08 -48.08
C ALA A 399 -5.10 -17.81 -46.80
N LEU A 400 -4.53 -19.01 -46.62
CA LEU A 400 -4.57 -19.79 -45.39
C LEU A 400 -3.18 -19.77 -44.77
N THR A 401 -3.07 -19.22 -43.57
CA THR A 401 -1.81 -19.18 -42.82
C THR A 401 -2.02 -19.50 -41.34
N ARG A 402 -0.96 -20.04 -40.74
CA ARG A 402 -0.86 -20.33 -39.31
C ARG A 402 0.15 -19.41 -38.64
N VAL A 403 -0.24 -18.85 -37.50
CA VAL A 403 0.60 -17.96 -36.70
C VAL A 403 0.70 -18.54 -35.28
N GLN A 404 1.88 -19.07 -34.93
CA GLN A 404 2.17 -19.53 -33.56
C GLN A 404 2.64 -18.35 -32.71
N GLN A 405 1.95 -18.06 -31.61
CA GLN A 405 2.35 -16.94 -30.75
C GLN A 405 1.84 -17.07 -29.31
N GLY A 406 2.73 -16.89 -28.32
CA GLY A 406 2.34 -16.86 -26.90
C GLY A 406 1.75 -18.17 -26.35
N GLY A 407 2.13 -19.32 -26.93
CA GLY A 407 1.60 -20.64 -26.56
C GLY A 407 0.27 -21.01 -27.22
N ALA A 408 -0.35 -20.10 -27.97
CA ALA A 408 -1.56 -20.37 -28.76
C ALA A 408 -1.25 -20.37 -30.26
N MET A 409 -2.03 -21.16 -31.02
CA MET A 409 -2.03 -21.18 -32.48
C MET A 409 -3.22 -20.41 -33.00
N TRP A 410 -2.97 -19.47 -33.91
CA TRP A 410 -4.02 -18.74 -34.61
C TRP A 410 -3.99 -19.09 -36.09
N ILE A 411 -5.16 -19.37 -36.63
CA ILE A 411 -5.38 -19.67 -38.04
C ILE A 411 -6.14 -18.50 -38.64
N ILE A 412 -5.64 -18.03 -39.79
CA ILE A 412 -6.22 -16.90 -40.51
C ILE A 412 -6.54 -17.36 -41.93
N ARG A 413 -7.76 -17.08 -42.36
CA ARG A 413 -8.27 -17.33 -43.71
C ARG A 413 -8.77 -16.03 -44.32
N GLY A 414 -8.36 -15.69 -45.55
CA GLY A 414 -8.88 -14.53 -46.28
C GLY A 414 -7.84 -13.84 -47.15
N ASP A 415 -8.10 -12.62 -47.59
CA ASP A 415 -7.16 -11.90 -48.45
C ASP A 415 -6.07 -11.26 -47.59
N LEU A 416 -4.84 -11.78 -47.69
CA LEU A 416 -3.73 -11.36 -46.81
C LEU A 416 -2.70 -10.55 -47.57
N ALA A 417 -2.37 -9.37 -47.06
CA ALA A 417 -1.22 -8.59 -47.45
C ALA A 417 -0.12 -8.75 -46.39
N VAL A 418 0.97 -9.40 -46.78
CA VAL A 418 2.12 -9.67 -45.92
C VAL A 418 3.26 -8.75 -46.32
N ASP A 419 3.77 -8.00 -45.36
CA ASP A 419 5.05 -7.33 -45.51
C ASP A 419 6.12 -8.30 -45.00
N SER A 420 7.06 -8.70 -45.85
CA SER A 420 8.16 -9.59 -45.45
C SER A 420 9.34 -8.84 -44.85
N GLY A 421 9.38 -7.50 -44.99
CA GLY A 421 10.37 -6.62 -44.35
C GLY A 421 9.92 -6.07 -43.00
N SER A 422 8.61 -5.99 -42.75
CA SER A 422 8.05 -5.59 -41.47
C SER A 422 7.26 -6.74 -40.86
N THR A 423 7.30 -6.90 -39.55
CA THR A 423 6.64 -8.01 -38.86
C THR A 423 5.11 -7.78 -38.78
N ARG A 424 4.46 -7.46 -39.90
CA ARG A 424 3.08 -6.98 -39.99
C ARG A 424 2.31 -7.75 -41.06
N LEU A 425 1.15 -8.26 -40.67
CA LEU A 425 0.22 -8.92 -41.57
C LEU A 425 -1.10 -8.16 -41.56
N TYR A 426 -1.61 -7.85 -42.75
CA TYR A 426 -2.88 -7.18 -42.94
C TYR A 426 -3.83 -8.15 -43.62
N GLY A 427 -5.05 -8.26 -43.12
CA GLY A 427 -6.09 -9.09 -43.70
C GLY A 427 -7.27 -8.24 -44.15
N ALA A 428 -7.83 -8.57 -45.31
CA ALA A 428 -9.14 -8.10 -45.74
C ALA A 428 -10.07 -9.31 -45.85
N ARG A 429 -11.35 -9.12 -45.46
CA ARG A 429 -12.38 -10.17 -45.44
C ARG A 429 -11.83 -11.47 -44.81
N SER A 430 -11.29 -11.34 -43.61
CA SER A 430 -10.55 -12.42 -42.96
C SER A 430 -11.36 -13.06 -41.84
N GLN A 431 -11.29 -14.39 -41.77
CA GLN A 431 -11.75 -15.20 -40.66
C GLN A 431 -10.56 -15.54 -39.78
N ILE A 432 -10.72 -15.39 -38.46
CA ILE A 432 -9.68 -15.68 -37.47
C ILE A 432 -10.22 -16.67 -36.45
N THR A 433 -9.47 -17.74 -36.18
CA THR A 433 -9.84 -18.73 -35.16
C THR A 433 -8.58 -19.31 -34.50
N SER A 434 -8.74 -19.88 -33.30
CA SER A 434 -7.72 -20.74 -32.68
C SER A 434 -8.06 -22.22 -32.79
N ASP A 435 -9.20 -22.56 -33.39
CA ASP A 435 -9.63 -23.94 -33.61
C ASP A 435 -8.91 -24.52 -34.84
N ASP A 436 -8.36 -25.72 -34.69
CA ASP A 436 -7.59 -26.42 -35.72
C ASP A 436 -8.45 -27.33 -36.62
N ASN A 437 -9.77 -27.33 -36.43
CA ASN A 437 -10.70 -28.04 -37.29
C ASN A 437 -10.84 -27.39 -38.70
N PRO A 438 -11.07 -28.18 -39.76
CA PRO A 438 -11.31 -27.66 -41.12
C PRO A 438 -12.51 -26.70 -41.16
N VAL A 439 -13.58 -27.08 -40.47
CA VAL A 439 -14.73 -26.22 -40.14
C VAL A 439 -14.58 -25.82 -38.68
N PRO A 440 -14.25 -24.56 -38.37
CA PRO A 440 -14.00 -24.16 -37.00
C PRO A 440 -15.31 -24.10 -36.22
N ASP A 441 -15.31 -24.64 -35.00
CA ASP A 441 -16.41 -24.56 -34.05
C ASP A 441 -16.72 -23.10 -33.69
N TYR A 442 -15.73 -22.22 -33.77
CA TYR A 442 -15.93 -20.79 -33.67
C TYR A 442 -14.92 -20.02 -34.52
N HIS A 443 -15.34 -18.87 -35.06
CA HIS A 443 -14.43 -17.96 -35.75
C HIS A 443 -14.90 -16.51 -35.66
N PHE A 444 -13.96 -15.57 -35.74
CA PHE A 444 -14.26 -14.15 -35.90
C PHE A 444 -14.19 -13.77 -37.37
N GLY A 445 -15.33 -13.43 -37.97
CA GLY A 445 -15.39 -12.83 -39.29
C GLY A 445 -15.10 -11.33 -39.20
N THR A 446 -14.09 -10.86 -39.94
CA THR A 446 -13.64 -9.47 -39.89
C THR A 446 -13.42 -8.88 -41.29
N HIS A 447 -13.77 -7.61 -41.49
CA HIS A 447 -13.50 -6.96 -42.78
C HIS A 447 -12.05 -6.51 -42.92
N GLN A 448 -11.46 -6.01 -41.84
CA GLN A 448 -10.08 -5.53 -41.81
C GLN A 448 -9.39 -6.12 -40.59
N VAL A 449 -8.24 -6.75 -40.79
CA VAL A 449 -7.37 -7.28 -39.73
C VAL A 449 -6.01 -6.64 -39.85
N LYS A 450 -5.43 -6.29 -38.71
CA LYS A 450 -4.04 -5.90 -38.59
C LYS A 450 -3.41 -6.73 -37.49
N TRP A 451 -2.42 -7.51 -37.87
CA TRP A 451 -1.59 -8.30 -36.98
C TRP A 451 -0.20 -7.67 -36.88
N LEU A 452 0.18 -7.29 -35.67
CA LEU A 452 1.52 -6.83 -35.34
C LEU A 452 2.25 -8.02 -34.69
N SER A 453 3.13 -8.65 -35.46
CA SER A 453 3.88 -9.86 -35.08
C SER A 453 4.43 -9.73 -33.68
N LYS A 454 4.08 -10.69 -32.82
CA LYS A 454 4.63 -10.74 -31.47
C LYS A 454 3.67 -10.25 -30.40
N SER A 455 2.80 -9.31 -30.75
CA SER A 455 2.17 -8.44 -29.76
C SER A 455 0.65 -8.35 -29.87
N VAL A 456 0.11 -7.80 -30.95
CA VAL A 456 -1.28 -7.32 -30.98
C VAL A 456 -2.00 -7.72 -32.26
N MET A 457 -3.22 -8.21 -32.11
CA MET A 457 -4.18 -8.41 -33.19
C MET A 457 -5.35 -7.43 -33.03
N VAL A 458 -5.70 -6.75 -34.12
CA VAL A 458 -6.88 -5.88 -34.20
C VAL A 458 -7.72 -6.25 -35.40
N GLY A 459 -9.01 -6.51 -35.21
CA GLY A 459 -9.97 -6.80 -36.27
C GLY A 459 -11.16 -5.84 -36.22
N ARG A 460 -11.65 -5.34 -37.36
CA ARG A 460 -12.83 -4.44 -37.40
C ARG A 460 -13.62 -4.49 -38.72
N PRO A 461 -14.95 -4.31 -38.64
CA PRO A 461 -15.80 -4.87 -37.58
C PRO A 461 -15.52 -6.36 -37.39
N ALA A 462 -15.82 -6.91 -36.22
CA ALA A 462 -15.63 -8.32 -35.90
C ALA A 462 -16.96 -8.97 -35.52
N VAL A 463 -17.32 -10.08 -36.14
CA VAL A 463 -18.51 -10.86 -35.80
C VAL A 463 -18.07 -12.22 -35.33
N LEU A 464 -18.45 -12.60 -34.10
CA LEU A 464 -18.23 -13.95 -33.58
C LEU A 464 -19.28 -14.89 -34.16
N TYR A 465 -18.81 -15.89 -34.88
CA TYR A 465 -19.60 -17.02 -35.33
C TYR A 465 -19.28 -18.23 -34.46
N ILE A 466 -20.31 -18.97 -34.06
CA ILE A 466 -20.15 -20.36 -33.61
C ILE A 466 -20.65 -21.23 -34.75
N ARG A 467 -19.74 -22.02 -35.33
CA ARG A 467 -19.88 -22.62 -36.66
C ARG A 467 -20.24 -21.53 -37.68
N ASP A 468 -21.45 -21.57 -38.23
CA ASP A 468 -21.94 -20.62 -39.23
C ASP A 468 -22.98 -19.62 -38.67
N VAL A 469 -23.28 -19.68 -37.37
CA VAL A 469 -24.29 -18.82 -36.74
C VAL A 469 -23.63 -17.58 -36.14
N PRO A 470 -23.96 -16.36 -36.60
CA PRO A 470 -23.46 -15.13 -35.98
C PRO A 470 -24.11 -14.94 -34.61
N ILE A 471 -23.31 -14.88 -33.56
CA ILE A 471 -23.79 -14.71 -32.17
C ILE A 471 -23.64 -13.26 -31.71
N MET A 472 -22.50 -12.64 -32.02
CA MET A 472 -22.16 -11.34 -31.45
C MET A 472 -21.44 -10.47 -32.47
N TRP A 473 -21.97 -9.27 -32.69
CA TRP A 473 -21.31 -8.23 -33.48
C TRP A 473 -20.52 -7.30 -32.56
N LEU A 474 -19.25 -7.05 -32.91
CA LEU A 474 -18.32 -6.18 -32.20
C LEU A 474 -17.79 -5.12 -33.18
N PRO A 475 -17.75 -3.82 -32.80
CA PRO A 475 -17.23 -2.77 -33.68
C PRO A 475 -15.73 -2.95 -33.97
N PHE A 476 -15.00 -3.53 -33.01
CA PHE A 476 -13.63 -4.01 -33.19
C PHE A 476 -13.32 -5.08 -32.14
N ILE A 477 -12.37 -5.97 -32.45
CA ILE A 477 -11.71 -6.86 -31.50
C ILE A 477 -10.27 -6.42 -31.35
N PHE A 478 -9.81 -6.35 -30.10
CA PHE A 478 -8.41 -6.07 -29.76
C PHE A 478 -7.93 -7.19 -28.82
N GLN A 479 -6.93 -7.94 -29.25
CA GLN A 479 -6.33 -9.02 -28.48
C GLN A 479 -4.82 -8.78 -28.38
N ASP A 480 -4.33 -8.58 -27.16
CA ASP A 480 -2.89 -8.66 -26.88
C ASP A 480 -2.53 -10.12 -26.63
N ILE A 481 -1.59 -10.65 -27.42
CA ILE A 481 -1.28 -12.08 -27.50
C ILE A 481 -0.04 -12.41 -26.64
N ARG A 482 0.59 -11.41 -26.01
CA ARG A 482 1.73 -11.59 -25.09
C ARG A 482 1.30 -12.26 -23.79
N ALA A 483 2.14 -13.11 -23.20
CA ALA A 483 1.86 -13.73 -21.91
C ALA A 483 1.92 -12.71 -20.75
N GLY A 484 1.10 -12.91 -19.71
CA GLY A 484 1.07 -12.05 -18.51
C GLY A 484 -0.14 -11.12 -18.45
N ARG A 485 -0.01 -10.03 -17.69
CA ARG A 485 -1.07 -9.06 -17.43
C ARG A 485 -1.39 -8.27 -18.69
N ARG A 486 -2.59 -8.43 -19.27
CA ARG A 486 -2.94 -7.80 -20.56
C ARG A 486 -4.40 -7.42 -20.66
N SER A 487 -4.69 -6.33 -21.39
CA SER A 487 -6.06 -5.89 -21.59
C SER A 487 -6.83 -6.87 -22.49
N GLY A 488 -8.10 -7.14 -22.17
CA GLY A 488 -8.94 -8.06 -22.94
C GLY A 488 -10.32 -8.27 -22.34
N ILE A 489 -11.22 -8.82 -23.15
CA ILE A 489 -12.55 -9.24 -22.72
C ILE A 489 -12.44 -10.50 -21.86
N LEU A 490 -13.20 -10.56 -20.77
CA LEU A 490 -13.34 -11.78 -19.97
C LEU A 490 -14.32 -12.73 -20.64
N VAL A 491 -13.98 -14.02 -20.67
CA VAL A 491 -14.85 -15.06 -21.23
C VAL A 491 -16.04 -15.26 -20.28
N PRO A 492 -17.28 -14.95 -20.70
CA PRO A 492 -18.45 -15.16 -19.89
C PRO A 492 -18.72 -16.65 -19.69
N ARG A 493 -19.26 -17.01 -18.53
CA ARG A 493 -19.70 -18.35 -18.19
C ARG A 493 -21.22 -18.38 -18.19
N PHE A 494 -21.78 -19.32 -18.92
CA PHE A 494 -23.21 -19.56 -18.97
C PHE A 494 -23.53 -20.81 -18.16
N GLY A 495 -24.47 -20.70 -17.24
CA GLY A 495 -24.92 -21.83 -16.43
C GLY A 495 -26.43 -21.95 -16.44
N LEU A 496 -26.88 -23.21 -16.40
CA LEU A 496 -28.27 -23.61 -16.29
C LEU A 496 -28.40 -24.43 -15.01
N ASN A 497 -28.95 -23.83 -13.95
CA ASN A 497 -29.09 -24.38 -12.59
C ASN A 497 -27.78 -24.62 -11.79
N ASP A 498 -27.80 -24.20 -10.52
CA ASP A 498 -26.84 -24.65 -9.51
C ASP A 498 -27.27 -26.00 -8.91
N LEU A 499 -26.29 -26.88 -8.62
CA LEU A 499 -26.49 -28.22 -8.03
C LEU A 499 -27.07 -28.15 -6.59
N VAL A 500 -26.85 -27.06 -5.88
CA VAL A 500 -27.33 -26.82 -4.51
C VAL A 500 -28.19 -25.57 -4.52
N ARG A 501 -29.49 -25.71 -4.22
CA ARG A 501 -30.48 -24.63 -4.40
C ARG A 501 -31.13 -24.22 -3.07
N PRO A 502 -31.15 -22.91 -2.72
CA PRO A 502 -32.03 -22.38 -1.70
C PRO A 502 -33.45 -22.06 -2.23
N THR A 503 -33.66 -21.99 -3.56
CA THR A 503 -34.97 -21.65 -4.16
C THR A 503 -35.43 -22.67 -5.19
N ARG A 504 -36.74 -22.76 -5.41
CA ARG A 504 -37.38 -23.76 -6.29
C ARG A 504 -37.37 -23.43 -7.79
N ASN A 505 -36.88 -22.23 -8.17
CA ASN A 505 -36.99 -21.74 -9.54
C ASN A 505 -35.78 -22.11 -10.42
N TYR A 506 -36.04 -22.30 -11.72
CA TYR A 506 -35.00 -22.55 -12.72
C TYR A 506 -34.21 -21.26 -12.99
N GLN A 507 -32.93 -21.22 -12.65
CA GLN A 507 -32.12 -20.01 -12.78
C GLN A 507 -31.04 -20.18 -13.86
N ARG A 508 -31.18 -19.40 -14.93
CA ARG A 508 -30.13 -19.16 -15.93
C ARG A 508 -29.20 -18.10 -15.36
N HIS A 509 -27.90 -18.24 -15.56
CA HIS A 509 -26.97 -17.20 -15.17
C HIS A 509 -25.90 -16.96 -16.23
N VAL A 510 -25.45 -15.72 -16.30
CA VAL A 510 -24.28 -15.28 -17.06
C VAL A 510 -23.34 -14.64 -16.05
N SER A 511 -22.17 -15.24 -15.83
CA SER A 511 -21.17 -14.72 -14.88
C SER A 511 -19.84 -14.42 -15.57
N GLY A 512 -19.08 -13.48 -15.02
CA GLY A 512 -17.77 -13.11 -15.53
C GLY A 512 -17.79 -12.32 -16.85
N LEU A 513 -18.92 -11.75 -17.24
CA LEU A 513 -18.98 -10.85 -18.39
C LEU A 513 -18.27 -9.54 -18.03
N GLY A 514 -17.14 -9.24 -18.65
CA GLY A 514 -16.35 -8.10 -18.22
C GLY A 514 -15.20 -7.72 -19.14
N TYR A 515 -14.48 -6.67 -18.76
CA TYR A 515 -13.29 -6.21 -19.44
C TYR A 515 -12.18 -5.99 -18.42
N TYR A 516 -11.01 -6.55 -18.72
CA TYR A 516 -9.78 -6.32 -17.97
C TYR A 516 -8.92 -5.32 -18.72
N PHE A 517 -8.50 -4.26 -18.05
CA PHE A 517 -7.74 -3.15 -18.60
C PHE A 517 -6.42 -2.97 -17.85
N VAL A 518 -5.31 -3.09 -18.57
CA VAL A 518 -3.97 -2.83 -18.05
C VAL A 518 -3.58 -1.43 -18.47
N VAL A 519 -3.57 -0.52 -17.50
CA VAL A 519 -3.25 0.90 -17.73
C VAL A 519 -1.75 1.07 -17.99
N ASN A 520 -0.93 0.42 -17.17
CA ASN A 520 0.53 0.41 -17.24
C ASN A 520 1.08 -0.81 -16.46
N ASP A 521 2.39 -0.86 -16.21
CA ASP A 521 3.05 -1.97 -15.49
C ASP A 521 2.78 -1.98 -13.98
N TYR A 522 2.20 -0.92 -13.42
CA TYR A 522 1.92 -0.80 -11.99
C TYR A 522 0.43 -0.93 -11.65
N VAL A 523 -0.46 -0.51 -12.54
CA VAL A 523 -1.90 -0.39 -12.29
C VAL A 523 -2.72 -1.17 -13.32
N ASP A 524 -3.67 -1.94 -12.83
CA ASP A 524 -4.70 -2.62 -13.62
C ASP A 524 -6.10 -2.36 -13.08
N PHE A 525 -7.09 -2.52 -13.95
CA PHE A 525 -8.49 -2.26 -13.70
C PHE A 525 -9.34 -3.39 -14.30
N LEU A 526 -10.31 -3.87 -13.55
CA LEU A 526 -11.23 -4.93 -13.92
C LEU A 526 -12.65 -4.44 -13.70
N VAL A 527 -13.51 -4.62 -14.69
CA VAL A 527 -14.96 -4.48 -14.55
C VAL A 527 -15.59 -5.78 -15.00
N SER A 528 -16.47 -6.34 -14.18
CA SER A 528 -17.23 -7.54 -14.50
C SER A 528 -18.65 -7.46 -13.95
N GLY A 529 -19.58 -8.12 -14.61
CA GLY A 529 -20.95 -8.25 -14.15
C GLY A 529 -21.38 -9.72 -14.15
N ASP A 530 -22.20 -10.05 -13.15
CA ASP A 530 -22.87 -11.33 -13.03
C ASP A 530 -24.38 -11.08 -13.02
N TRP A 531 -25.11 -11.85 -13.81
CA TRP A 531 -26.56 -11.79 -13.89
C TRP A 531 -27.13 -13.18 -13.60
N TYR A 532 -27.96 -13.27 -12.57
CA TYR A 532 -28.70 -14.47 -12.19
C TYR A 532 -30.20 -14.20 -12.36
N ALA A 533 -30.82 -14.90 -13.29
CA ALA A 533 -32.23 -14.70 -13.66
C ALA A 533 -33.14 -14.83 -12.43
N GLY A 534 -33.89 -13.77 -12.11
CA GLY A 534 -34.85 -13.74 -11.00
C GLY A 534 -34.21 -13.87 -9.61
N ARG A 535 -32.92 -13.54 -9.46
CA ARG A 535 -32.22 -13.56 -8.16
C ARG A 535 -31.46 -12.26 -7.90
N TYR A 536 -30.39 -11.99 -8.65
CA TYR A 536 -29.59 -10.78 -8.45
C TYR A 536 -28.83 -10.36 -9.72
N LEU A 537 -28.51 -9.08 -9.78
CA LEU A 537 -27.54 -8.48 -10.69
C LEU A 537 -26.36 -7.98 -9.85
N SER A 538 -25.15 -8.42 -10.17
CA SER A 538 -23.92 -7.98 -9.52
C SER A 538 -23.05 -7.20 -10.50
N LEU A 539 -22.58 -6.03 -10.10
CA LEU A 539 -21.55 -5.28 -10.78
C LEU A 539 -20.31 -5.24 -9.89
N ARG A 540 -19.18 -5.72 -10.39
CA ARG A 540 -17.91 -5.73 -9.68
C ARG A 540 -16.86 -4.92 -10.43
N THR A 541 -16.12 -4.12 -9.68
CA THR A 541 -14.93 -3.42 -10.14
C THR A 541 -13.77 -3.73 -9.22
N GLN A 542 -12.58 -3.92 -9.78
CA GLN A 542 -11.37 -4.15 -9.01
C GLN A 542 -10.20 -3.41 -9.66
N THR A 543 -9.44 -2.68 -8.87
CA THR A 543 -8.23 -1.97 -9.29
C THR A 543 -7.07 -2.50 -8.47
N ARG A 544 -5.97 -2.90 -9.09
CA ARG A 544 -4.75 -3.31 -8.37
C ARG A 544 -3.63 -2.35 -8.71
N TYR A 545 -2.87 -1.95 -7.70
CA TYR A 545 -1.72 -1.06 -7.86
C TYR A 545 -0.51 -1.62 -7.12
N ARG A 546 0.64 -1.62 -7.79
CA ARG A 546 1.91 -2.11 -7.25
C ARG A 546 3.05 -1.24 -7.73
N TRP A 547 3.48 -0.28 -6.92
CA TRP A 547 4.65 0.57 -7.17
C TRP A 547 5.80 0.12 -6.28
N LEU A 548 6.71 -0.70 -6.83
CA LEU A 548 7.84 -1.27 -6.10
C LEU A 548 8.80 -0.18 -5.59
N ASP A 549 9.14 0.80 -6.41
CA ASP A 549 10.07 1.88 -6.05
C ASP A 549 9.57 2.79 -4.93
N ARG A 550 8.24 2.79 -4.70
CA ARG A 550 7.59 3.57 -3.63
C ARG A 550 7.12 2.70 -2.47
N PHE A 551 7.44 1.40 -2.50
CA PHE A 551 6.98 0.39 -1.54
C PHE A 551 5.46 0.44 -1.30
N VAL A 552 4.69 0.72 -2.35
CA VAL A 552 3.23 0.81 -2.29
C VAL A 552 2.62 -0.37 -3.02
N THR A 553 1.79 -1.13 -2.33
CA THR A 553 1.04 -2.24 -2.91
C THR A 553 -0.38 -2.26 -2.37
N GLY A 554 -1.35 -2.56 -3.22
CA GLY A 554 -2.71 -2.72 -2.75
C GLY A 554 -3.71 -2.96 -3.87
N ASP A 555 -4.95 -3.14 -3.45
CA ASP A 555 -6.09 -3.25 -4.34
C ASP A 555 -7.33 -2.59 -3.75
N LEU A 556 -8.16 -2.08 -4.64
CA LEU A 556 -9.45 -1.48 -4.34
C LEU A 556 -10.50 -2.29 -5.08
N SER A 557 -11.52 -2.74 -4.37
CA SER A 557 -12.65 -3.48 -4.91
C SER A 557 -13.95 -2.79 -4.52
N PHE A 558 -14.84 -2.72 -5.48
CA PHE A 558 -16.19 -2.22 -5.28
C PHE A 558 -17.14 -3.20 -5.95
N SER A 559 -18.14 -3.67 -5.22
CA SER A 559 -19.25 -4.43 -5.80
C SER A 559 -20.59 -3.85 -5.39
N ARG A 560 -21.55 -3.95 -6.29
CA ARG A 560 -22.94 -3.63 -6.05
C ARG A 560 -23.78 -4.84 -6.44
N ASP A 561 -24.52 -5.36 -5.47
CA ASP A 561 -25.39 -6.52 -5.62
C ASP A 561 -26.84 -6.04 -5.44
N ASP A 562 -27.60 -5.99 -6.52
CA ASP A 562 -29.02 -5.62 -6.51
C ASP A 562 -29.87 -6.91 -6.64
N GLN A 563 -30.76 -7.17 -5.68
CA GLN A 563 -31.70 -8.29 -5.76
C GLN A 563 -32.86 -7.99 -6.70
N LEU A 564 -33.31 -9.03 -7.39
CA LEU A 564 -34.36 -8.96 -8.42
C LEU A 564 -35.69 -9.54 -7.95
N ASP A 565 -35.66 -10.37 -6.91
CA ASP A 565 -36.82 -11.01 -6.28
C ASP A 565 -37.45 -10.15 -5.17
N GLN A 566 -36.64 -9.38 -4.45
CA GLN A 566 -37.08 -8.46 -3.39
C GLN A 566 -36.30 -7.13 -3.44
N PRO A 567 -36.87 -6.01 -2.96
CA PRO A 567 -36.22 -4.71 -2.98
C PRO A 567 -35.09 -4.63 -1.94
N ALA A 568 -33.96 -5.26 -2.23
CA ALA A 568 -32.76 -5.24 -1.41
C ALA A 568 -31.51 -5.05 -2.28
N HIS A 569 -30.56 -4.26 -1.78
CA HIS A 569 -29.27 -4.08 -2.44
C HIS A 569 -28.15 -3.99 -1.41
N SER A 570 -26.93 -4.34 -1.82
CA SER A 570 -25.74 -4.19 -0.99
C SER A 570 -24.60 -3.62 -1.81
N ILE A 571 -23.90 -2.66 -1.22
CA ILE A 571 -22.65 -2.11 -1.74
C ILE A 571 -21.54 -2.63 -0.85
N ARG A 572 -20.54 -3.25 -1.48
CA ARG A 572 -19.34 -3.72 -0.84
C ARG A 572 -18.13 -2.91 -1.28
N LEU A 573 -17.37 -2.44 -0.31
CA LEU A 573 -16.10 -1.75 -0.51
C LEU A 573 -15.01 -2.58 0.16
N GLY A 574 -14.03 -3.01 -0.64
CA GLY A 574 -12.83 -3.67 -0.15
C GLY A 574 -11.60 -2.84 -0.51
N TRP A 575 -10.74 -2.52 0.44
CA TRP A 575 -9.49 -1.81 0.18
C TRP A 575 -8.35 -2.44 0.98
N HIS A 576 -7.41 -3.03 0.28
CA HIS A 576 -6.16 -3.49 0.85
C HIS A 576 -5.04 -2.54 0.40
N HIS A 577 -4.24 -2.07 1.35
CA HIS A 577 -3.15 -1.14 1.10
C HIS A 577 -2.02 -1.40 2.07
N GLN A 578 -0.82 -1.45 1.55
CA GLN A 578 0.41 -1.51 2.33
C GLN A 578 1.41 -0.53 1.71
N GLN A 579 1.89 0.39 2.54
CA GLN A 579 2.86 1.39 2.15
C GLN A 579 3.91 1.58 3.24
N SER A 580 5.17 1.40 2.86
CA SER A 580 6.32 1.72 3.71
C SER A 580 6.96 3.00 3.20
N PHE A 581 6.70 4.13 3.84
CA PHE A 581 7.31 5.40 3.45
C PHE A 581 8.80 5.44 3.81
N SER A 582 9.18 4.77 4.91
CA SER A 582 10.57 4.56 5.36
C SER A 582 10.62 3.41 6.37
N SER A 583 11.81 3.06 6.89
CA SER A 583 11.94 2.12 8.02
C SER A 583 11.25 2.60 9.31
N ARG A 584 10.91 3.90 9.39
CA ARG A 584 10.30 4.55 10.55
C ARG A 584 8.84 4.96 10.31
N THR A 585 8.28 4.73 9.12
CA THR A 585 6.91 5.17 8.81
C THR A 585 6.22 4.17 7.91
N ASN A 586 5.13 3.58 8.41
CA ASN A 586 4.33 2.62 7.69
C ASN A 586 2.84 2.96 7.80
N PHE A 587 2.12 2.55 6.76
CA PHE A 587 0.68 2.62 6.69
C PHE A 587 0.15 1.32 6.10
N SER A 588 -0.80 0.71 6.79
CA SER A 588 -1.52 -0.47 6.32
C SER A 588 -3.01 -0.27 6.52
N ALA A 589 -3.79 -0.58 5.48
CA ALA A 589 -5.24 -0.58 5.52
C ALA A 589 -5.76 -1.90 4.95
N SER A 590 -6.75 -2.47 5.63
CA SER A 590 -7.52 -3.61 5.15
C SER A 590 -8.98 -3.32 5.49
N VAL A 591 -9.67 -2.60 4.62
CA VAL A 591 -11.08 -2.23 4.80
C VAL A 591 -11.94 -3.23 4.06
N ASN A 592 -12.95 -3.78 4.75
CA ASN A 592 -14.01 -4.60 4.17
C ASN A 592 -15.33 -4.11 4.76
N TYR A 593 -16.13 -3.43 3.96
CA TYR A 593 -17.38 -2.82 4.36
C TYR A 593 -18.52 -3.29 3.46
N SER A 594 -19.68 -3.54 4.05
CA SER A 594 -20.92 -3.91 3.35
C SER A 594 -22.07 -3.08 3.91
N THR A 595 -22.88 -2.47 3.04
CA THR A 595 -24.07 -1.73 3.48
C THR A 595 -25.15 -2.65 4.02
N ASN A 596 -25.37 -3.81 3.39
CA ASN A 596 -26.38 -4.76 3.81
C ASN A 596 -25.84 -6.21 3.78
N PRO A 597 -25.43 -6.77 4.94
CA PRO A 597 -24.92 -8.13 5.02
C PRO A 597 -25.95 -9.22 4.67
N SER A 598 -27.25 -8.97 4.84
CA SER A 598 -28.29 -9.97 4.57
C SER A 598 -28.37 -10.34 3.08
N VAL A 599 -28.08 -9.39 2.18
CA VAL A 599 -27.97 -9.66 0.73
C VAL A 599 -26.83 -10.63 0.43
N ILE A 600 -25.70 -10.49 1.13
CA ILE A 600 -24.56 -11.40 1.00
C ILE A 600 -24.96 -12.79 1.52
N GLN A 601 -25.60 -12.83 2.69
CA GLN A 601 -26.08 -14.06 3.32
C GLN A 601 -27.08 -14.83 2.45
N ASN A 602 -28.01 -14.12 1.80
CA ASN A 602 -29.04 -14.71 0.92
C ASN A 602 -28.47 -15.17 -0.44
N ASN A 603 -27.43 -14.49 -0.93
CA ASN A 603 -26.84 -14.78 -2.23
C ASN A 603 -25.71 -15.82 -2.17
N THR A 604 -25.03 -15.97 -1.03
CA THR A 604 -23.95 -16.96 -0.89
C THR A 604 -24.48 -18.39 -0.84
N VAL A 605 -23.83 -19.29 -1.57
CA VAL A 605 -24.04 -20.75 -1.43
C VAL A 605 -23.07 -21.39 -0.43
N ASN A 606 -22.07 -20.62 0.02
CA ASN A 606 -21.08 -21.08 0.98
C ASN A 606 -21.54 -20.74 2.41
N PRO A 607 -21.83 -21.74 3.27
CA PRO A 607 -22.30 -21.50 4.63
C PRO A 607 -21.27 -20.79 5.51
N PHE A 608 -19.97 -20.94 5.22
CA PHE A 608 -18.92 -20.23 5.96
C PHE A 608 -18.93 -18.72 5.68
N VAL A 609 -19.38 -18.29 4.49
CA VAL A 609 -19.48 -16.86 4.16
C VAL A 609 -20.73 -16.26 4.82
N ALA A 610 -21.79 -17.04 4.99
CA ALA A 610 -23.03 -16.61 5.62
C ALA A 610 -22.88 -16.30 7.13
N THR A 611 -21.89 -16.93 7.79
CA THR A 611 -21.58 -16.73 9.22
C THR A 611 -20.24 -16.04 9.46
N ALA A 612 -19.60 -15.53 8.40
CA ALA A 612 -18.34 -14.81 8.53
C ALA A 612 -18.54 -13.40 9.11
N SER A 613 -17.46 -12.83 9.65
CA SER A 613 -17.40 -11.41 9.99
C SER A 613 -16.59 -10.63 8.95
N LEU A 614 -17.07 -9.43 8.62
CA LEU A 614 -16.35 -8.46 7.82
C LEU A 614 -15.43 -7.66 8.74
N VAL A 615 -14.12 -7.90 8.61
CA VAL A 615 -13.10 -7.22 9.41
C VAL A 615 -12.44 -6.12 8.59
N SER A 616 -12.47 -4.91 9.14
CA SER A 616 -11.79 -3.72 8.68
C SER A 616 -10.71 -3.30 9.68
N GLN A 617 -9.52 -2.95 9.22
CA GLN A 617 -8.40 -2.51 10.05
C GLN A 617 -7.65 -1.37 9.37
N LEU A 618 -7.26 -0.38 10.16
CA LEU A 618 -6.39 0.72 9.74
C LEU A 618 -5.25 0.83 10.76
N ASN A 619 -4.03 0.96 10.27
CA ASN A 619 -2.86 1.18 11.12
C ASN A 619 -1.87 2.10 10.42
N PHE A 620 -1.49 3.16 11.12
CA PHE A 620 -0.46 4.10 10.76
C PHE A 620 0.50 4.20 11.93
N SER A 621 1.77 3.90 11.70
CA SER A 621 2.80 4.09 12.71
C SER A 621 3.95 4.93 12.18
N LYS A 622 4.40 5.87 13.02
CA LYS A 622 5.51 6.76 12.73
C LYS A 622 6.42 6.88 13.95
N GLN A 623 7.68 6.54 13.75
CA GLN A 623 8.74 6.74 14.72
C GLN A 623 9.47 8.05 14.40
N PHE A 624 9.31 9.03 15.27
CA PHE A 624 10.11 10.25 15.31
C PHE A 624 11.37 10.00 16.15
N ASP A 625 12.36 10.88 16.06
CA ASP A 625 13.55 10.81 16.93
C ASP A 625 13.21 11.00 18.41
N TRP A 626 12.11 11.70 18.70
CA TRP A 626 11.64 12.01 20.04
C TRP A 626 10.55 11.06 20.56
N GLY A 627 10.08 10.09 19.77
CA GLY A 627 8.96 9.23 20.19
C GLY A 627 8.28 8.44 19.09
N THR A 628 7.32 7.60 19.47
CA THR A 628 6.50 6.82 18.55
C THR A 628 5.03 7.28 18.58
N LEU A 629 4.44 7.44 17.40
CA LEU A 629 3.02 7.71 17.21
C LEU A 629 2.40 6.53 16.49
N ASN A 630 1.35 5.96 17.08
CA ASN A 630 0.52 4.92 16.50
C ASN A 630 -0.90 5.44 16.40
N ILE A 631 -1.51 5.35 15.22
CA ILE A 631 -2.91 5.70 14.97
C ILE A 631 -3.53 4.53 14.24
N GLY A 632 -4.68 4.05 14.69
CA GLY A 632 -5.35 2.98 14.01
C GLY A 632 -6.77 2.75 14.48
N GLY A 633 -7.24 1.56 14.14
CA GLY A 633 -8.49 1.05 14.64
C GLY A 633 -8.94 -0.19 13.89
N SER A 634 -9.96 -0.82 14.43
CA SER A 634 -10.57 -2.01 13.86
C SER A 634 -12.08 -1.86 13.87
N ARG A 635 -12.74 -2.56 12.95
CA ARG A 635 -14.19 -2.72 12.91
C ARG A 635 -14.50 -4.12 12.45
N SER A 636 -15.28 -4.86 13.22
CA SER A 636 -15.80 -6.18 12.89
C SER A 636 -17.31 -6.08 12.78
N GLN A 637 -17.86 -6.53 11.66
CA GLN A 637 -19.30 -6.61 11.42
C GLN A 637 -19.67 -8.07 11.17
N ASP A 638 -20.48 -8.64 12.04
CA ASP A 638 -20.98 -10.00 11.91
C ASP A 638 -22.12 -10.04 10.88
N ILE A 639 -22.01 -10.91 9.86
CA ILE A 639 -22.99 -11.03 8.79
C ILE A 639 -24.28 -11.70 9.30
N GLY A 640 -24.20 -12.57 10.31
CA GLY A 640 -25.32 -13.39 10.76
C GLY A 640 -26.29 -12.69 11.70
N ASN A 641 -25.80 -11.81 12.59
CA ASN A 641 -26.61 -11.10 13.58
C ASN A 641 -26.57 -9.57 13.45
N GLY A 642 -25.74 -9.02 12.54
CA GLY A 642 -25.61 -7.59 12.32
C GLY A 642 -24.83 -6.83 13.40
N LEU A 643 -24.27 -7.52 14.41
CA LEU A 643 -23.48 -6.91 15.49
C LEU A 643 -22.23 -6.26 14.90
N ILE A 644 -21.98 -5.03 15.34
CA ILE A 644 -20.81 -4.26 14.90
C ILE A 644 -19.99 -3.90 16.12
N SER A 645 -18.74 -4.38 16.17
CA SER A 645 -17.77 -3.98 17.18
C SER A 645 -16.67 -3.17 16.51
N GLN A 646 -16.43 -1.95 17.00
CA GLN A 646 -15.48 -1.01 16.42
C GLN A 646 -14.60 -0.40 17.50
N THR A 647 -13.29 -0.39 17.28
CA THR A 647 -12.31 0.32 18.08
C THR A 647 -11.68 1.37 17.19
N PHE A 648 -12.24 2.58 17.13
CA PHE A 648 -11.72 3.66 16.31
C PHE A 648 -12.20 5.05 16.79
N PRO A 649 -11.30 6.05 16.90
CA PRO A 649 -9.86 5.93 16.68
C PRO A 649 -9.13 5.34 17.89
N SER A 650 -8.06 4.59 17.65
CA SER A 650 -7.04 4.28 18.64
C SER A 650 -5.79 5.11 18.34
N ILE A 651 -5.32 5.85 19.33
CA ILE A 651 -4.16 6.75 19.22
C ILE A 651 -3.25 6.44 20.40
N GLY A 652 -1.98 6.14 20.12
CA GLY A 652 -0.94 5.96 21.12
C GLY A 652 0.24 6.86 20.79
N LEU A 653 0.65 7.69 21.73
CA LEU A 653 1.85 8.51 21.63
C LEU A 653 2.78 8.15 22.78
N THR A 654 3.97 7.67 22.46
CA THR A 654 4.99 7.27 23.44
C THR A 654 6.29 8.03 23.14
N PRO A 655 6.44 9.25 23.70
CA PRO A 655 7.69 9.99 23.64
C PRO A 655 8.84 9.22 24.28
N SER A 656 10.05 9.40 23.77
CA SER A 656 11.27 8.95 24.43
C SER A 656 11.50 9.74 25.73
N PRO A 657 12.09 9.13 26.77
CA PRO A 657 12.39 9.82 28.02
C PRO A 657 13.20 11.11 27.79
N VAL A 658 12.69 12.23 28.28
CA VAL A 658 13.34 13.54 28.19
C VAL A 658 14.07 13.81 29.50
N ASN A 659 15.39 13.96 29.44
CA ASN A 659 16.18 14.40 30.58
C ASN A 659 16.07 15.91 30.71
N ILE A 660 15.25 16.39 31.64
CA ILE A 660 15.11 17.82 31.97
C ILE A 660 16.40 18.31 32.64
N THR A 661 16.96 17.48 33.54
CA THR A 661 18.29 17.66 34.14
C THR A 661 18.97 16.29 34.25
N PRO A 662 20.29 16.19 34.54
CA PRO A 662 20.96 14.89 34.75
C PRO A 662 20.32 14.02 35.83
N SER A 663 19.62 14.65 36.79
CA SER A 663 18.87 13.98 37.85
C SER A 663 17.37 13.88 37.58
N ILE A 664 16.80 14.56 36.57
CA ILE A 664 15.36 14.58 36.34
C ILE A 664 15.04 14.05 34.94
N THR A 665 14.41 12.90 34.87
CA THR A 665 13.92 12.29 33.62
C THR A 665 12.40 12.26 33.62
N TRP A 666 11.80 12.78 32.56
CA TRP A 666 10.37 12.78 32.32
C TRP A 666 10.02 11.82 31.18
N SER A 667 9.14 10.86 31.42
CA SER A 667 8.78 9.83 30.45
C SER A 667 7.27 9.80 30.21
N PRO A 668 6.71 10.79 29.49
CA PRO A 668 5.27 10.85 29.29
C PRO A 668 4.77 9.72 28.38
N GLY A 669 3.48 9.42 28.49
CA GLY A 669 2.77 8.51 27.61
C GLY A 669 1.33 8.97 27.48
N PHE A 670 0.79 8.90 26.27
CA PHE A 670 -0.61 9.24 26.00
C PHE A 670 -1.26 8.12 25.20
N SER A 671 -2.45 7.72 25.61
CA SER A 671 -3.30 6.85 24.81
C SER A 671 -4.73 7.36 24.79
N PHE A 672 -5.38 7.19 23.65
CA PHE A 672 -6.79 7.46 23.44
C PHE A 672 -7.37 6.28 22.68
N ASN A 673 -8.45 5.72 23.20
CA ASN A 673 -9.12 4.59 22.61
C ASN A 673 -10.63 4.82 22.63
N ASN A 674 -11.29 4.67 21.49
CA ASN A 674 -12.74 4.74 21.41
C ASN A 674 -13.29 3.40 20.94
N GLN A 675 -13.96 2.70 21.85
CA GLN A 675 -14.63 1.44 21.59
C GLN A 675 -16.14 1.69 21.44
N GLN A 676 -16.73 1.14 20.40
CA GLN A 676 -18.12 1.30 20.02
C GLN A 676 -18.70 -0.06 19.68
N THR A 677 -19.91 -0.33 20.17
CA THR A 677 -20.69 -1.49 19.76
C THR A 677 -22.00 -0.96 19.22
N PHE A 678 -22.40 -1.41 18.04
CA PHE A 678 -23.68 -1.08 17.42
C PHE A 678 -24.50 -2.34 17.18
N HIS A 679 -25.81 -2.20 17.18
CA HIS A 679 -26.76 -3.29 16.94
C HIS A 679 -26.55 -4.47 17.91
N GLN A 680 -26.18 -4.19 19.16
CA GLN A 680 -26.13 -5.21 20.19
C GLN A 680 -27.56 -5.62 20.52
N ALA A 681 -27.90 -6.90 20.34
CA ALA A 681 -29.20 -7.40 20.77
C ALA A 681 -29.31 -7.26 22.30
N ASP A 682 -30.29 -6.48 22.77
CA ASP A 682 -30.48 -6.19 24.20
C ASP A 682 -31.65 -7.01 24.75
N THR A 683 -32.87 -6.71 24.28
CA THR A 683 -34.11 -7.39 24.71
C THR A 683 -35.10 -7.51 23.55
N ARG A 684 -36.14 -8.33 23.72
CA ARG A 684 -37.26 -8.42 22.77
C ARG A 684 -38.49 -7.78 23.41
N LEU A 685 -39.07 -6.79 22.74
CA LEU A 685 -40.33 -6.17 23.14
C LEU A 685 -41.48 -6.99 22.56
N LEU A 686 -42.41 -7.46 23.41
CA LEU A 686 -43.65 -8.05 22.93
C LEU A 686 -44.59 -6.94 22.45
N VAL A 687 -45.05 -7.02 21.20
CA VAL A 687 -45.97 -6.10 20.55
C VAL A 687 -47.23 -6.85 20.17
N PRO A 688 -48.44 -6.25 20.22
CA PRO A 688 -49.63 -6.89 19.67
C PRO A 688 -49.43 -7.15 18.17
N GLY A 689 -49.39 -8.41 17.75
CA GLY A 689 -49.35 -8.76 16.33
C GLY A 689 -50.72 -8.63 15.67
N ASP A 690 -50.73 -8.41 14.35
CA ASP A 690 -51.95 -8.21 13.55
C ASP A 690 -52.96 -9.38 13.64
N SER A 691 -52.51 -10.56 14.07
CA SER A 691 -53.35 -11.77 14.23
C SER A 691 -53.70 -12.11 15.68
N GLY A 692 -53.48 -11.22 16.65
CA GLY A 692 -53.72 -11.47 18.08
C GLY A 692 -52.69 -12.40 18.74
N VAL A 693 -51.64 -12.80 18.00
CA VAL A 693 -50.45 -13.46 18.54
C VAL A 693 -49.45 -12.36 18.91
N PRO A 694 -48.84 -12.37 20.12
CA PRO A 694 -47.80 -11.43 20.46
C PRO A 694 -46.63 -11.53 19.46
N ASP A 695 -46.33 -10.45 18.76
CA ASP A 695 -45.12 -10.30 17.95
C ASP A 695 -43.96 -9.86 18.84
N THR A 696 -42.71 -10.10 18.42
CA THR A 696 -41.52 -9.65 19.15
C THR A 696 -40.69 -8.70 18.31
N LEU A 697 -40.60 -7.43 18.70
CA LEU A 697 -39.63 -6.49 18.15
C LEU A 697 -38.29 -6.65 18.86
N ALA A 698 -37.22 -6.89 18.10
CA ALA A 698 -35.87 -6.86 18.63
C ALA A 698 -35.47 -5.41 18.96
N LEU A 699 -35.14 -5.14 20.21
CA LEU A 699 -34.52 -3.88 20.63
C LEU A 699 -33.00 -4.04 20.54
N PHE A 700 -32.38 -3.10 19.83
CA PHE A 700 -30.95 -2.99 19.71
C PHE A 700 -30.43 -1.89 20.63
N ALA A 701 -29.30 -2.16 21.26
CA ALA A 701 -28.52 -1.18 21.98
C ALA A 701 -27.20 -0.90 21.27
N ASP A 702 -26.80 0.34 21.32
CA ASP A 702 -25.51 0.87 20.97
C ASP A 702 -24.80 1.34 22.24
N SER A 703 -23.48 1.19 22.26
CA SER A 703 -22.66 1.68 23.36
C SER A 703 -21.35 2.26 22.84
N ARG A 704 -20.84 3.24 23.57
CA ARG A 704 -19.53 3.84 23.35
C ARG A 704 -18.78 3.91 24.66
N VAL A 705 -17.54 3.47 24.66
CA VAL A 705 -16.59 3.61 25.75
C VAL A 705 -15.36 4.34 25.20
N THR A 706 -15.08 5.52 25.71
CA THR A 706 -13.87 6.29 25.39
C THR A 706 -12.92 6.22 26.57
N HIS A 707 -11.73 5.71 26.35
CA HIS A 707 -10.67 5.66 27.33
C HIS A 707 -9.53 6.59 26.90
N LEU A 708 -9.22 7.58 27.72
CA LEU A 708 -8.07 8.45 27.56
C LEU A 708 -7.16 8.23 28.75
N SER A 709 -5.89 7.90 28.51
CA SER A 709 -4.88 7.81 29.55
C SER A 709 -3.70 8.73 29.26
N PHE A 710 -3.27 9.46 30.27
CA PHE A 710 -2.07 10.28 30.24
C PHE A 710 -1.20 9.91 31.43
N GLN A 711 -0.06 9.29 31.13
CA GLN A 711 0.94 8.89 32.11
C GLN A 711 2.10 9.89 32.07
N THR A 712 2.54 10.35 33.23
CA THR A 712 3.62 11.34 33.35
C THR A 712 4.53 11.03 34.55
N PRO A 713 5.20 9.87 34.55
CA PRO A 713 6.21 9.57 35.56
C PRO A 713 7.39 10.54 35.45
N LEU A 714 7.81 11.04 36.60
CA LEU A 714 8.97 11.91 36.77
C LEU A 714 9.96 11.19 37.69
N ARG A 715 11.12 10.83 37.15
CA ARG A 715 12.22 10.27 37.94
C ARG A 715 13.09 11.41 38.43
N ILE A 716 13.25 11.55 39.74
CA ILE A 716 14.14 12.54 40.39
C ILE A 716 15.24 11.76 41.11
N GLY A 717 16.36 11.54 40.44
CA GLY A 717 17.49 10.76 40.92
C GLY A 717 17.08 9.31 41.22
N PRO A 718 17.13 8.87 42.49
CA PRO A 718 16.64 7.55 42.89
C PRO A 718 15.13 7.49 43.16
N TRP A 719 14.42 8.62 43.13
CA TRP A 719 12.98 8.68 43.44
C TRP A 719 12.17 8.60 42.14
N ASN A 720 11.03 7.93 42.21
CA ASN A 720 10.09 7.84 41.09
C ASN A 720 8.73 8.39 41.51
N TRP A 721 8.36 9.55 40.98
CA TRP A 721 7.02 10.11 41.15
C TRP A 721 6.16 9.70 39.96
N ALA A 722 5.33 8.68 40.17
CA ALA A 722 4.40 8.19 39.17
C ALA A 722 3.11 9.02 39.21
N ASN A 723 2.64 9.45 38.05
CA ASN A 723 1.36 10.13 37.87
C ASN A 723 0.64 9.51 36.67
N SER A 724 -0.63 9.15 36.83
CA SER A 724 -1.52 8.78 35.73
C SER A 724 -2.87 9.47 35.86
N PHE A 725 -3.39 9.95 34.74
CA PHE A 725 -4.72 10.49 34.60
C PHE A 725 -5.48 9.63 33.60
N ASP A 726 -6.56 9.01 34.05
CA ASP A 726 -7.35 8.06 33.28
C ASP A 726 -8.80 8.56 33.22
N VAL A 727 -9.28 8.88 32.02
CA VAL A 727 -10.66 9.31 31.78
C VAL A 727 -11.38 8.19 31.05
N ASN A 728 -12.45 7.67 31.64
CA ASN A 728 -13.32 6.67 31.04
C ASN A 728 -14.72 7.25 30.87
N ASP A 729 -15.13 7.50 29.63
CA ASP A 729 -16.45 7.99 29.27
C ASP A 729 -17.27 6.88 28.61
N GLN A 730 -18.34 6.46 29.25
CA GLN A 730 -19.24 5.42 28.79
C GLN A 730 -20.62 6.00 28.52
N ILE A 731 -21.20 5.64 27.38
CA ILE A 731 -22.58 5.97 26.99
C ILE A 731 -23.23 4.70 26.45
N SER A 732 -24.49 4.45 26.82
CA SER A 732 -25.29 3.37 26.26
C SER A 732 -26.75 3.79 26.18
N ASN A 733 -27.42 3.49 25.07
CA ASN A 733 -28.87 3.63 24.90
C ASN A 733 -29.62 2.31 25.24
N ALA A 734 -28.95 1.36 25.90
CA ALA A 734 -29.63 0.20 26.46
C ALA A 734 -30.57 0.67 27.58
N ARG A 735 -31.83 0.25 27.51
CA ARG A 735 -32.86 0.63 28.47
C ARG A 735 -32.55 -0.01 29.83
N LYS A 736 -32.25 0.80 30.83
CA LYS A 736 -31.89 0.31 32.18
C LYS A 736 -32.84 0.84 33.25
N GLU A 737 -33.34 -0.07 34.08
CA GLU A 737 -34.18 0.23 35.24
C GLU A 737 -33.31 0.27 36.52
N TYR A 738 -33.47 1.32 37.31
CA TYR A 738 -32.89 1.45 38.65
C TYR A 738 -34.01 1.54 39.68
N VAL A 739 -33.87 0.77 40.75
CA VAL A 739 -34.80 0.76 41.88
C VAL A 739 -34.17 1.54 43.03
N TYR A 740 -34.85 2.59 43.47
CA TYR A 740 -34.45 3.42 44.60
C TYR A 740 -35.37 3.17 45.79
N ASP A 741 -34.81 3.31 46.98
CA ASP A 741 -35.60 3.37 48.21
C ASP A 741 -36.41 4.68 48.22
N SER A 742 -37.73 4.59 48.42
CA SER A 742 -38.58 5.79 48.45
C SER A 742 -38.58 6.41 49.84
N THR A 743 -38.92 7.71 49.93
CA THR A 743 -39.13 8.39 51.23
C THR A 743 -40.36 7.90 51.99
N SER A 744 -41.16 7.00 51.39
CA SER A 744 -42.32 6.37 52.02
C SER A 744 -41.94 5.00 52.59
N PRO A 745 -42.27 4.68 53.85
CA PRO A 745 -41.98 3.36 54.43
C PRO A 745 -42.57 2.24 53.56
N GLY A 746 -41.71 1.40 52.95
CA GLY A 746 -42.10 0.26 52.12
C GLY A 746 -42.32 0.55 50.62
N GLY A 747 -42.14 1.79 50.15
CA GLY A 747 -42.25 2.12 48.72
C GLY A 747 -40.91 2.00 47.99
N ALA A 748 -40.89 1.37 46.81
CA ALA A 748 -39.74 1.37 45.90
C ALA A 748 -40.03 2.30 44.71
N ARG A 749 -39.17 3.29 44.46
CA ARG A 749 -39.26 4.15 43.26
C ARG A 749 -38.45 3.53 42.13
N ARG A 750 -39.11 3.15 41.04
CA ARG A 750 -38.46 2.64 39.84
C ARG A 750 -38.26 3.77 38.85
N VAL A 751 -37.03 3.99 38.39
CA VAL A 751 -36.73 4.94 37.31
C VAL A 751 -36.07 4.20 36.18
N LEU A 752 -36.55 4.48 34.99
CA LEU A 752 -36.12 3.85 33.77
C LEU A 752 -35.40 4.89 32.92
N TYR A 753 -34.18 4.60 32.51
CA TYR A 753 -33.40 5.44 31.63
C TYR A 753 -33.33 4.82 30.23
N ASP A 754 -33.67 5.62 29.22
CA ASP A 754 -33.50 5.27 27.80
C ASP A 754 -32.03 5.37 27.37
N GLN A 755 -31.27 6.24 28.03
CA GLN A 755 -29.83 6.36 27.86
C GLN A 755 -29.15 6.52 29.22
N THR A 756 -28.08 5.77 29.43
CA THR A 756 -27.19 5.91 30.58
C THR A 756 -25.84 6.43 30.12
N PHE A 757 -25.23 7.30 30.91
CA PHE A 757 -23.90 7.81 30.65
C PHE A 757 -23.12 7.91 31.96
N GLU A 758 -21.82 7.70 31.88
CA GLU A 758 -20.93 7.81 33.01
C GLU A 758 -19.56 8.24 32.53
N THR A 759 -19.08 9.38 33.03
CA THR A 759 -17.69 9.79 32.84
C THR A 759 -16.98 9.68 34.18
N ARG A 760 -15.96 8.83 34.23
CA ARG A 760 -15.07 8.63 35.38
C ARG A 760 -13.72 9.25 35.06
N VAL A 761 -13.21 10.09 35.96
CA VAL A 761 -11.85 10.62 35.92
C VAL A 761 -11.11 10.07 37.11
N GLU A 762 -10.09 9.28 36.85
CA GLU A 762 -9.20 8.72 37.84
C GLU A 762 -7.84 9.41 37.77
N TRP A 763 -7.30 9.76 38.94
CA TRP A 763 -5.97 10.35 39.05
C TRP A 763 -5.20 9.55 40.08
N GLN A 764 -4.18 8.81 39.64
CA GLN A 764 -3.32 8.05 40.52
C GLN A 764 -1.97 8.76 40.60
N THR A 765 -1.49 8.96 41.83
CA THR A 765 -0.19 9.57 42.08
C THR A 765 0.49 8.89 43.26
N GLY A 766 1.79 8.67 43.15
CA GLY A 766 2.57 8.04 44.21
C GLY A 766 4.06 8.28 44.05
N ILE A 767 4.75 8.38 45.18
CA ILE A 767 6.19 8.53 45.26
C ILE A 767 6.76 7.20 45.77
N ASN A 768 7.44 6.49 44.87
CA ASN A 768 8.20 5.31 45.23
C ASN A 768 9.59 5.75 45.68
N LEU A 769 9.90 5.45 46.94
CA LEU A 769 11.21 5.71 47.52
C LEU A 769 12.15 4.53 47.18
N PRO A 770 13.47 4.79 47.08
CA PRO A 770 14.46 3.74 46.86
C PRO A 770 14.52 2.77 48.06
N SER A 771 14.96 1.54 47.80
CA SER A 771 15.20 0.56 48.87
C SER A 771 16.38 0.96 49.74
N PHE A 772 16.23 0.93 51.06
CA PHE A 772 17.31 1.28 52.00
C PHE A 772 18.46 0.26 52.03
N PHE A 773 18.22 -0.96 51.55
CA PHE A 773 19.18 -2.05 51.58
C PHE A 773 19.19 -2.76 50.21
N THR A 774 20.36 -2.88 49.60
CA THR A 774 20.55 -3.48 48.27
C THR A 774 20.91 -4.98 48.32
N GLY A 775 21.11 -5.53 49.52
CA GLY A 775 21.52 -6.91 49.79
C GLY A 775 20.35 -7.91 49.92
N THR A 776 20.48 -8.87 50.83
CA THR A 776 19.48 -9.93 51.10
C THR A 776 18.17 -9.39 51.66
N TRP A 777 18.23 -8.32 52.44
CA TRP A 777 17.06 -7.62 52.95
C TRP A 777 16.78 -6.45 52.02
N LYS A 778 15.61 -6.39 51.40
CA LYS A 778 15.16 -5.24 50.63
C LYS A 778 13.98 -4.61 51.35
N LEU A 779 14.22 -3.51 52.05
CA LEU A 779 13.17 -2.69 52.66
C LEU A 779 12.89 -1.50 51.75
N GLN A 780 11.66 -1.40 51.26
CA GLN A 780 11.21 -0.33 50.39
C GLN A 780 9.98 0.36 51.01
N PRO A 781 10.16 1.55 51.61
CA PRO A 781 9.02 2.40 51.95
C PRO A 781 8.42 3.01 50.68
N GLY A 782 7.16 3.43 50.77
CA GLY A 782 6.46 4.14 49.72
C GLY A 782 5.42 5.08 50.30
N LEU A 783 5.15 6.15 49.57
CA LEU A 783 4.07 7.08 49.85
C LEU A 783 3.16 7.13 48.63
N ALA A 784 1.95 6.59 48.76
CA ALA A 784 0.93 6.66 47.73
C ALA A 784 -0.12 7.72 48.10
N ILE A 785 -0.69 8.38 47.09
CA ILE A 785 -1.82 9.28 47.26
C ILE A 785 -3.01 8.58 46.61
N VAL A 786 -3.89 8.02 47.43
CA VAL A 786 -5.02 7.19 47.00
C VAL A 786 -6.33 7.96 47.13
N ASN A 787 -7.37 7.50 46.42
CA ASN A 787 -8.71 8.00 46.61
C ASN A 787 -9.19 7.81 48.05
N THR A 788 -10.08 8.69 48.49
CA THR A 788 -10.65 8.63 49.83
C THR A 788 -11.46 7.35 49.99
N THR A 789 -12.42 7.08 49.10
CA THR A 789 -13.11 5.80 49.00
C THR A 789 -12.28 4.79 48.21
N THR A 790 -12.38 3.53 48.63
CA THR A 790 -11.92 2.39 47.82
C THR A 790 -12.88 2.09 46.67
N ALA A 791 -14.13 2.57 46.73
CA ALA A 791 -15.11 2.47 45.67
C ALA A 791 -15.22 3.76 44.84
N GLY A 792 -14.90 3.67 43.56
CA GLY A 792 -15.14 4.74 42.59
C GLY A 792 -13.92 5.60 42.23
N PRO A 793 -14.04 6.43 41.18
CA PRO A 793 -12.96 7.23 40.63
C PRO A 793 -12.71 8.52 41.43
N PHE A 794 -11.65 9.27 41.14
CA PHE A 794 -11.42 10.60 41.73
C PHE A 794 -12.58 11.59 41.48
N ALA A 795 -13.10 11.63 40.26
CA ALA A 795 -14.28 12.40 39.91
C ALA A 795 -15.22 11.60 39.00
N ILE A 796 -16.52 11.81 39.18
CA ILE A 796 -17.57 11.13 38.43
C ILE A 796 -18.66 12.11 38.03
N ARG A 797 -19.23 11.92 36.84
CA ARG A 797 -20.52 12.47 36.44
C ARG A 797 -21.34 11.38 35.76
N ASN A 798 -22.63 11.32 36.02
CA ASN A 798 -23.54 10.35 35.42
C ASN A 798 -25.00 10.83 35.49
N GLN A 799 -25.95 9.98 35.13
CA GLN A 799 -27.38 10.28 35.22
C GLN A 799 -27.86 10.58 36.66
N PHE A 800 -27.16 10.10 37.69
CA PHE A 800 -27.53 10.31 39.10
C PHE A 800 -27.04 11.67 39.63
N THR A 801 -26.01 12.25 39.02
CA THR A 801 -25.51 13.60 39.33
C THR A 801 -26.19 14.71 38.50
N GLY A 802 -27.13 14.36 37.61
CA GLY A 802 -27.67 15.29 36.63
C GLY A 802 -26.61 15.81 35.65
N GLY A 803 -25.52 15.06 35.45
CA GLY A 803 -24.38 15.47 34.61
C GLY A 803 -23.38 16.41 35.27
N GLN A 804 -23.60 16.80 36.54
CA GLN A 804 -22.63 17.59 37.30
C GLN A 804 -21.44 16.74 37.73
N TRP A 805 -20.26 17.36 37.79
CA TRP A 805 -19.05 16.70 38.30
C TRP A 805 -19.07 16.67 39.82
N LEU A 806 -18.96 15.47 40.39
CA LEU A 806 -18.70 15.27 41.80
C LEU A 806 -17.31 14.65 41.95
N HIS A 807 -16.52 15.18 42.88
CA HIS A 807 -15.18 14.68 43.17
C HIS A 807 -15.08 14.26 44.63
N GLN A 808 -14.17 13.33 44.88
CA GLN A 808 -13.76 12.97 46.24
C GLN A 808 -12.37 13.55 46.56
N GLY A 809 -12.02 13.59 47.84
CA GLY A 809 -10.67 13.95 48.26
C GLY A 809 -9.64 12.86 47.95
N LYS A 810 -8.37 13.15 48.20
CA LYS A 810 -7.29 12.16 48.26
C LYS A 810 -6.85 11.98 49.71
N ARG A 811 -6.33 10.80 50.05
CA ARG A 811 -5.66 10.53 51.32
C ARG A 811 -4.27 9.95 51.09
N LEU A 812 -3.36 10.22 52.02
CA LEU A 812 -2.02 9.64 52.01
C LEU A 812 -2.10 8.17 52.46
N ALA A 813 -1.42 7.29 51.74
CA ALA A 813 -1.24 5.91 52.10
C ALA A 813 0.27 5.63 52.22
N PHE A 814 0.66 5.12 53.38
CA PHE A 814 2.03 4.74 53.66
C PHE A 814 2.18 3.25 53.41
N THR A 815 3.17 2.89 52.61
CA THR A 815 3.50 1.50 52.33
C THR A 815 4.91 1.20 52.81
N ALA A 816 5.11 0.02 53.35
CA ALA A 816 6.44 -0.50 53.65
C ALA A 816 6.47 -1.96 53.22
N SER A 817 7.33 -2.28 52.27
CA SER A 817 7.51 -3.66 51.82
C SER A 817 8.89 -4.16 52.18
N MET A 818 8.96 -5.42 52.59
CA MET A 818 10.18 -6.10 52.94
C MET A 818 10.20 -7.46 52.24
N SER A 819 11.25 -7.70 51.45
CA SER A 819 11.47 -9.00 50.82
C SER A 819 12.87 -9.51 51.14
N PRO A 820 13.05 -10.22 52.26
CA PRO A 820 14.32 -10.87 52.54
C PRO A 820 14.44 -12.14 51.71
N THR A 821 15.55 -12.33 50.99
CA THR A 821 15.84 -13.58 50.31
C THR A 821 16.82 -14.41 51.12
N VAL A 822 16.37 -15.58 51.58
CA VAL A 822 17.19 -16.57 52.28
C VAL A 822 17.65 -17.62 51.27
N PHE A 823 18.94 -17.92 51.23
CA PHE A 823 19.51 -18.92 50.33
C PHE A 823 19.92 -20.17 51.11
N GLY A 824 19.43 -21.33 50.67
CA GLY A 824 19.93 -22.65 51.04
C GLY A 824 20.70 -23.26 49.86
N PHE A 825 21.85 -23.88 50.13
CA PHE A 825 22.64 -24.58 49.11
C PHE A 825 22.67 -26.07 49.41
N PHE A 826 22.16 -26.87 48.48
CA PHE A 826 22.11 -28.32 48.57
C PHE A 826 23.13 -28.95 47.61
N PRO A 827 23.69 -30.13 47.96
CA PRO A 827 24.53 -30.88 47.04
C PRO A 827 23.76 -31.24 45.76
N GLY A 828 24.45 -31.24 44.62
CA GLY A 828 23.85 -31.63 43.34
C GLY A 828 23.66 -33.14 43.23
N VAL A 829 22.64 -33.55 42.47
CA VAL A 829 22.34 -34.96 42.17
C VAL A 829 22.45 -35.18 40.65
N GLY A 830 23.14 -36.22 40.21
CA GLY A 830 23.30 -36.57 38.79
C GLY A 830 24.03 -35.49 37.96
N PRO A 831 23.42 -34.95 36.88
CA PRO A 831 24.02 -33.92 36.02
C PRO A 831 24.05 -32.53 36.68
N LEU A 832 23.47 -32.38 37.87
CA LEU A 832 23.45 -31.12 38.62
C LEU A 832 24.69 -31.03 39.52
N GLN A 833 25.40 -29.90 39.48
CA GLN A 833 26.58 -29.62 40.31
C GLN A 833 26.18 -29.17 41.71
N ARG A 834 25.25 -28.21 41.81
CA ARG A 834 24.70 -27.67 43.07
C ARG A 834 23.27 -27.20 42.82
N ILE A 835 22.45 -27.31 43.86
CA ILE A 835 21.08 -26.78 43.87
C ILE A 835 21.04 -25.62 44.87
N ARG A 836 20.52 -24.49 44.45
CA ARG A 836 20.25 -23.31 45.27
C ARG A 836 18.74 -23.20 45.46
N HIS A 837 18.30 -23.19 46.71
CA HIS A 837 16.94 -22.85 47.07
C HIS A 837 16.92 -21.42 47.60
N SER A 838 16.16 -20.52 46.98
CA SER A 838 15.92 -19.18 47.48
C SER A 838 14.49 -19.08 47.99
N ILE A 839 14.34 -18.73 49.27
CA ILE A 839 13.05 -18.45 49.90
C ILE A 839 12.96 -16.93 50.08
N SER A 840 11.98 -16.31 49.44
CA SER A 840 11.73 -14.87 49.51
C SER A 840 10.31 -14.63 50.03
N PRO A 841 10.09 -14.57 51.36
CA PRO A 841 8.85 -14.02 51.88
C PRO A 841 8.71 -12.56 51.43
N LEU A 842 7.48 -12.14 51.20
CA LEU A 842 7.12 -10.76 50.89
C LEU A 842 6.19 -10.27 51.98
N VAL A 843 6.70 -9.44 52.87
CA VAL A 843 5.90 -8.76 53.89
C VAL A 843 5.59 -7.37 53.38
N SER A 844 4.31 -7.03 53.26
CA SER A 844 3.88 -5.68 52.91
C SER A 844 2.97 -5.12 53.98
N TYR A 845 3.29 -3.93 54.46
CA TYR A 845 2.46 -3.16 55.37
C TYR A 845 1.86 -1.97 54.59
N PHE A 846 0.56 -1.77 54.76
CA PHE A 846 -0.20 -0.69 54.13
C PHE A 846 -1.01 0.03 55.22
N TYR A 847 -0.84 1.34 55.32
CA TYR A 847 -1.58 2.17 56.25
C TYR A 847 -2.17 3.39 55.53
N ALA A 848 -3.47 3.62 55.69
CA ALA A 848 -4.16 4.81 55.19
C ALA A 848 -5.20 5.27 56.23
N PRO A 849 -5.21 6.55 56.62
CA PRO A 849 -6.14 7.07 57.61
C PRO A 849 -7.57 7.06 57.07
N GLY A 850 -8.54 6.99 57.98
CA GLY A 850 -9.95 7.13 57.63
C GLY A 850 -10.23 8.56 57.15
N ALA A 851 -11.18 8.70 56.23
CA ALA A 851 -11.63 10.00 55.77
C ALA A 851 -13.14 9.93 55.50
N THR A 852 -13.78 11.07 55.24
CA THR A 852 -15.22 11.13 54.96
C THR A 852 -15.45 11.62 53.55
N VAL A 853 -16.48 11.08 52.90
CA VAL A 853 -16.86 11.44 51.53
C VAL A 853 -18.23 12.07 51.54
N ALA A 854 -18.42 13.10 50.71
CA ALA A 854 -19.68 13.79 50.59
C ALA A 854 -20.80 12.80 50.21
N ALA A 855 -21.94 12.87 50.90
CA ALA A 855 -23.08 11.97 50.66
C ALA A 855 -23.56 12.01 49.20
N ALA A 856 -23.43 13.14 48.51
CA ALA A 856 -23.76 13.27 47.10
C ALA A 856 -22.86 12.40 46.20
N PHE A 857 -21.54 12.38 46.46
CA PHE A 857 -20.60 11.53 45.73
C PHE A 857 -20.85 10.04 46.01
N ALA A 858 -21.14 9.72 47.28
CA ALA A 858 -21.49 8.36 47.69
C ALA A 858 -22.69 7.80 46.91
N ARG A 859 -23.76 8.60 46.77
CA ARG A 859 -24.95 8.24 45.96
C ARG A 859 -24.66 8.15 44.45
N ALA A 860 -23.69 8.91 43.95
CA ALA A 860 -23.32 8.88 42.53
C ALA A 860 -22.57 7.61 42.13
N VAL A 861 -21.77 7.04 43.05
CA VAL A 861 -21.03 5.80 42.85
C VAL A 861 -21.90 4.57 43.13
N ASP A 862 -22.72 4.62 44.19
CA ASP A 862 -23.72 3.60 44.50
C ASP A 862 -25.10 4.23 44.73
N PRO A 863 -25.95 4.29 43.70
CA PRO A 863 -27.30 4.85 43.82
C PRO A 863 -28.26 3.96 44.63
N THR A 864 -27.93 2.67 44.79
CA THR A 864 -28.78 1.70 45.51
C THR A 864 -28.50 1.65 47.00
N GLY A 865 -27.37 2.21 47.45
CA GLY A 865 -26.94 2.19 48.85
C GLY A 865 -26.66 0.79 49.40
N THR A 866 -26.56 -0.21 48.53
CA THR A 866 -26.35 -1.62 48.91
C THR A 866 -24.88 -1.97 49.10
N ASN A 867 -23.96 -1.12 48.62
CA ASN A 867 -22.53 -1.38 48.59
C ASN A 867 -21.83 -0.72 49.80
N PRO A 868 -21.41 -1.51 50.81
CA PRO A 868 -20.74 -0.99 52.00
C PRO A 868 -19.35 -0.37 51.73
N SER A 869 -18.81 -0.52 50.53
CA SER A 869 -17.47 -0.03 50.13
C SER A 869 -17.37 1.48 49.88
N VAL A 870 -18.48 2.22 49.99
CA VAL A 870 -18.52 3.67 49.85
C VAL A 870 -18.08 4.40 51.13
N ARG A 871 -17.92 3.68 52.25
CA ARG A 871 -17.27 4.19 53.47
C ARG A 871 -15.75 4.04 53.37
N SER A 872 -15.06 5.15 53.57
CA SER A 872 -13.60 5.24 53.62
C SER A 872 -13.08 4.98 55.03
N ASP A 873 -13.28 3.74 55.48
CA ASP A 873 -12.78 3.28 56.77
C ASP A 873 -11.24 3.40 56.81
N PRO A 874 -10.65 3.68 57.99
CA PRO A 874 -9.21 3.58 58.15
C PRO A 874 -8.76 2.17 57.75
N GLN A 875 -7.59 2.06 57.12
CA GLN A 875 -7.03 0.79 56.69
C GLN A 875 -5.63 0.63 57.25
N GLN A 876 -5.40 -0.49 57.91
CA GLN A 876 -4.08 -0.88 58.39
C GLN A 876 -3.93 -2.37 58.09
N THR A 877 -3.31 -2.69 56.97
CA THR A 877 -3.24 -4.06 56.45
C THR A 877 -1.80 -4.53 56.43
N ILE A 878 -1.55 -5.72 56.99
CA ILE A 878 -0.31 -6.46 56.78
C ILE A 878 -0.60 -7.66 55.88
N SER A 879 0.22 -7.86 54.85
CA SER A 879 0.12 -8.99 53.95
C SER A 879 1.42 -9.77 53.90
N LEU A 880 1.31 -11.09 53.84
CA LEU A 880 2.44 -12.01 53.77
C LEU A 880 2.29 -12.91 52.54
N GLY A 881 3.18 -12.75 51.57
CA GLY A 881 3.35 -13.64 50.42
C GLY A 881 4.64 -14.45 50.53
N LEU A 882 4.78 -15.46 49.66
CA LEU A 882 5.96 -16.32 49.65
C LEU A 882 6.34 -16.71 48.22
N SER A 883 7.59 -16.47 47.85
CA SER A 883 8.18 -16.97 46.61
C SER A 883 9.34 -17.91 46.95
N GLN A 884 9.36 -19.09 46.35
CA GLN A 884 10.41 -20.09 46.51
C GLN A 884 10.94 -20.49 45.14
N ASN A 885 12.25 -20.40 44.91
CA ASN A 885 12.87 -20.85 43.67
C ASN A 885 13.97 -21.86 43.96
N PHE A 886 13.87 -23.01 43.30
CA PHE A 886 14.90 -24.03 43.25
C PHE A 886 15.62 -23.92 41.91
N GLU A 887 16.86 -23.46 41.93
CA GLU A 887 17.71 -23.33 40.76
C GLU A 887 18.89 -24.30 40.86
N ALA A 888 19.26 -24.92 39.75
CA ALA A 888 20.40 -25.82 39.71
C ALA A 888 21.43 -25.37 38.69
N LYS A 889 22.70 -25.54 39.04
CA LYS A 889 23.84 -25.34 38.17
C LYS A 889 24.18 -26.68 37.52
N LEU A 890 24.18 -26.76 36.19
CA LEU A 890 24.56 -27.99 35.46
C LEU A 890 26.07 -28.24 35.53
N LYS A 891 26.48 -29.50 35.57
CA LYS A 891 27.88 -29.90 35.41
C LYS A 891 28.32 -29.59 33.97
N PRO A 892 29.55 -29.07 33.76
CA PRO A 892 30.10 -28.91 32.42
C PRO A 892 30.16 -30.26 31.69
N PRO A 893 29.92 -30.30 30.37
CA PRO A 893 30.13 -31.51 29.58
C PRO A 893 31.59 -31.98 29.67
N PRO A 894 31.87 -33.30 29.61
CA PRO A 894 33.25 -33.80 29.58
C PRO A 894 33.99 -33.24 28.35
N GLY A 895 35.13 -32.58 28.56
CA GLY A 895 35.96 -32.00 27.49
C GLY A 895 35.77 -30.49 27.24
N ASP A 896 34.83 -29.81 27.92
CA ASP A 896 34.65 -28.36 27.80
C ASP A 896 35.62 -27.60 28.73
N THR A 897 36.68 -27.03 28.13
CA THR A 897 37.69 -26.20 28.81
C THR A 897 37.43 -24.70 28.67
N THR A 898 36.30 -24.29 28.05
CA THR A 898 36.09 -22.91 27.59
C THR A 898 35.77 -21.88 28.69
N GLY A 899 35.80 -22.26 29.97
CA GLY A 899 35.55 -21.34 31.09
C GLY A 899 34.16 -20.68 31.08
N ARG A 900 33.23 -21.12 30.22
CA ARG A 900 31.87 -20.57 30.14
C ARG A 900 31.13 -20.82 31.45
N GLU A 901 30.45 -19.78 31.95
CA GLU A 901 29.60 -19.92 33.14
C GLU A 901 28.60 -21.08 32.94
N PRO A 902 28.55 -22.05 33.87
CA PRO A 902 27.68 -23.21 33.70
C PRO A 902 26.21 -22.80 33.67
N ARG A 903 25.46 -23.36 32.72
CA ARG A 903 24.04 -23.07 32.50
C ARG A 903 23.24 -23.33 33.79
N LYS A 904 22.58 -22.29 34.30
CA LYS A 904 21.62 -22.37 35.41
C LYS A 904 20.26 -22.75 34.84
N ILE A 905 19.57 -23.67 35.50
CA ILE A 905 18.20 -24.08 35.16
C ILE A 905 17.30 -23.91 36.38
N ARG A 906 16.06 -23.46 36.18
CA ARG A 906 15.07 -23.40 37.26
C ARG A 906 14.36 -24.75 37.36
N LEU A 907 14.66 -25.50 38.40
CA LEU A 907 14.05 -26.80 38.66
C LEU A 907 12.56 -26.66 39.00
N LEU A 908 12.25 -25.72 39.89
CA LEU A 908 10.90 -25.43 40.33
C LEU A 908 10.84 -24.02 40.93
N SER A 909 9.84 -23.23 40.56
CA SER A 909 9.48 -21.97 41.21
C SER A 909 8.07 -22.10 41.73
N ILE A 910 7.88 -21.82 43.02
CA ILE A 910 6.60 -21.83 43.70
C ILE A 910 6.32 -20.39 44.12
N ASN A 911 5.26 -19.79 43.60
CA ASN A 911 4.80 -18.47 44.00
C ASN A 911 3.44 -18.60 44.67
N THR A 912 3.38 -18.26 45.96
CA THR A 912 2.16 -18.24 46.76
C THR A 912 1.68 -16.80 46.89
N THR A 913 0.41 -16.55 46.56
CA THR A 913 -0.23 -15.23 46.71
C THR A 913 -0.24 -14.79 48.17
N SER A 914 -0.25 -13.48 48.42
CA SER A 914 -0.22 -12.96 49.78
C SER A 914 -1.53 -13.14 50.54
N ILE A 915 -1.45 -13.51 51.82
CA ILE A 915 -2.58 -13.48 52.75
C ILE A 915 -2.52 -12.17 53.54
N GLY A 916 -3.63 -11.43 53.60
CA GLY A 916 -3.72 -10.12 54.25
C GLY A 916 -4.61 -10.10 55.49
N TYR A 917 -4.18 -9.35 56.51
CA TYR A 917 -4.93 -9.05 57.74
C TYR A 917 -5.05 -7.52 57.94
N ASN A 918 -6.26 -7.00 58.00
CA ASN A 918 -6.61 -5.60 58.24
C ASN A 918 -7.03 -5.38 59.70
N PHE A 919 -6.20 -4.66 60.46
CA PHE A 919 -6.41 -4.38 61.88
C PHE A 919 -7.61 -3.46 62.14
N GLU A 920 -7.93 -2.55 61.21
CA GLU A 920 -9.06 -1.62 61.39
C GLU A 920 -10.40 -2.31 61.16
N GLN A 921 -10.46 -3.25 60.21
CA GLN A 921 -11.62 -4.10 60.00
C GLN A 921 -11.90 -4.98 61.23
N ALA A 922 -10.85 -5.52 61.87
CA ALA A 922 -10.96 -6.35 63.07
C ALA A 922 -11.53 -5.60 64.30
N LYS A 923 -11.47 -4.26 64.33
CA LYS A 923 -12.05 -3.45 65.40
C LYS A 923 -13.57 -3.26 65.25
N GLN A 924 -14.12 -3.51 64.06
CA GLN A 924 -15.55 -3.32 63.80
C GLN A 924 -16.38 -4.49 64.35
N PRO A 925 -17.60 -4.25 64.85
CA PRO A 925 -18.49 -5.32 65.30
C PRO A 925 -18.80 -6.30 64.15
N HIS A 926 -18.82 -7.61 64.45
CA HIS A 926 -19.16 -8.67 63.49
C HIS A 926 -18.23 -8.80 62.27
N ARG A 927 -17.02 -8.22 62.33
CA ARG A 927 -16.01 -8.30 61.27
C ARG A 927 -14.75 -9.00 61.77
N THR A 928 -14.16 -9.82 60.91
CA THR A 928 -12.83 -10.41 61.12
C THR A 928 -11.80 -9.61 60.32
N GLY A 929 -10.55 -9.54 60.79
CA GLY A 929 -9.50 -8.80 60.10
C GLY A 929 -8.99 -9.47 58.82
N TRP A 930 -9.37 -10.71 58.52
CA TRP A 930 -8.91 -11.39 57.32
C TRP A 930 -9.51 -10.75 56.06
N THR A 931 -8.68 -10.57 55.03
CA THR A 931 -9.08 -9.91 53.76
C THR A 931 -8.98 -10.81 52.54
N THR A 932 -8.26 -11.92 52.64
CA THR A 932 -7.97 -12.81 51.50
C THR A 932 -8.91 -14.01 51.49
N GLN A 933 -9.81 -14.07 50.50
CA GLN A 933 -10.69 -15.23 50.28
C GLN A 933 -9.91 -16.40 49.67
N THR A 934 -9.12 -16.15 48.62
CA THR A 934 -8.46 -17.19 47.84
C THR A 934 -6.94 -17.15 47.93
N LEU A 935 -6.32 -18.32 48.06
CA LEU A 935 -4.88 -18.54 48.03
C LEU A 935 -4.47 -19.23 46.72
N GLY A 936 -3.73 -18.52 45.88
CA GLY A 936 -3.12 -19.04 44.66
C GLY A 936 -1.71 -19.58 44.92
N ASN A 937 -1.38 -20.74 44.34
CA ASN A 937 -0.03 -21.26 44.25
C ASN A 937 0.30 -21.55 42.78
N THR A 938 1.35 -20.92 42.26
CA THR A 938 1.83 -21.12 40.89
C THR A 938 3.17 -21.83 40.90
N PHE A 939 3.26 -22.94 40.16
CA PHE A 939 4.43 -23.79 40.03
C PHE A 939 4.94 -23.71 38.59
N VAL A 940 6.19 -23.28 38.41
CA VAL A 940 6.83 -23.14 37.10
C VAL A 940 8.15 -23.92 37.09
N SER A 941 8.47 -24.59 35.99
CA SER A 941 9.70 -25.37 35.84
C SER A 941 10.27 -25.25 34.44
N ASP A 942 11.59 -25.13 34.33
CA ASP A 942 12.28 -25.12 33.03
C ASP A 942 12.61 -26.56 32.56
N LEU A 943 12.37 -27.58 33.38
CA LEU A 943 12.57 -28.99 33.02
C LEU A 943 11.57 -29.46 31.95
N LEU A 944 10.41 -28.82 31.92
CA LEU A 944 9.32 -29.04 30.98
C LEU A 944 9.02 -27.71 30.29
N PRO A 945 9.27 -27.57 28.97
CA PRO A 945 9.02 -26.33 28.25
C PRO A 945 7.56 -25.87 28.40
N GLY A 946 7.37 -24.67 28.92
CA GLY A 946 6.05 -24.09 29.15
C GLY A 946 5.28 -24.72 30.31
N PHE A 947 5.92 -25.47 31.21
CA PHE A 947 5.24 -26.00 32.41
C PHE A 947 4.81 -24.87 33.35
N ASN A 948 3.51 -24.78 33.57
CA ASN A 948 2.88 -23.90 34.52
C ASN A 948 1.68 -24.62 35.15
N LEU A 949 1.74 -24.86 36.45
CA LEU A 949 0.64 -25.39 37.24
C LEU A 949 0.17 -24.29 38.20
N ALA A 950 -1.09 -23.90 38.12
CA ALA A 950 -1.73 -22.96 39.02
C ALA A 950 -2.81 -23.68 39.84
N LEU A 951 -2.74 -23.55 41.16
CA LEU A 951 -3.72 -24.05 42.11
C LEU A 951 -4.37 -22.86 42.81
N SER A 952 -5.70 -22.82 42.89
CA SER A 952 -6.45 -21.83 43.68
C SER A 952 -7.21 -22.55 44.77
N HIS A 953 -7.03 -22.13 46.02
CA HIS A 953 -7.79 -22.61 47.17
C HIS A 953 -8.65 -21.46 47.69
N ASP A 954 -9.92 -21.72 47.99
CA ASP A 954 -10.73 -20.82 48.82
C ASP A 954 -10.48 -21.16 50.28
N LEU A 955 -10.05 -20.18 51.07
CA LEU A 955 -9.65 -20.36 52.47
C LEU A 955 -10.86 -20.37 53.43
N TRP A 956 -11.99 -19.75 53.04
CA TRP A 956 -13.09 -19.46 53.95
C TRP A 956 -14.43 -19.96 53.40
N ARG A 957 -15.23 -20.59 54.25
CA ARG A 957 -16.64 -20.87 53.96
C ARG A 957 -17.49 -19.69 54.46
N GLY A 958 -17.96 -18.86 53.53
CA GLY A 958 -18.62 -17.58 53.81
C GLY A 958 -17.81 -16.40 53.27
N ASN A 959 -18.31 -15.17 53.47
CA ASN A 959 -17.62 -13.95 53.00
C ASN A 959 -16.45 -13.62 53.93
N VAL A 960 -15.21 -13.67 53.44
CA VAL A 960 -14.02 -13.32 54.22
C VAL A 960 -14.18 -11.98 54.93
N GLY A 961 -13.73 -11.90 56.18
CA GLY A 961 -13.82 -10.67 56.95
C GLY A 961 -15.16 -10.46 57.68
N SER A 962 -16.10 -11.42 57.65
CA SER A 962 -17.22 -11.49 58.59
C SER A 962 -16.92 -12.45 59.76
N ASP A 963 -17.66 -12.31 60.86
CA ASP A 963 -17.65 -13.26 61.99
C ASP A 963 -18.35 -14.59 61.66
N THR A 964 -19.18 -14.61 60.62
CA THR A 964 -19.84 -15.82 60.10
C THR A 964 -18.93 -16.70 59.24
N ALA A 965 -17.80 -16.17 58.76
CA ALA A 965 -16.86 -16.92 57.93
C ALA A 965 -16.07 -17.95 58.75
N ARG A 966 -16.02 -19.20 58.29
CA ARG A 966 -15.21 -20.28 58.93
C ARG A 966 -14.04 -20.66 58.05
N PHE A 967 -12.84 -20.75 58.64
CA PHE A 967 -11.65 -21.23 57.93
C PHE A 967 -11.84 -22.70 57.56
N SER A 968 -11.91 -22.99 56.26
CA SER A 968 -12.19 -24.32 55.72
C SER A 968 -11.58 -24.39 54.32
N PRO A 969 -10.24 -24.42 54.20
CA PRO A 969 -9.59 -24.32 52.92
C PRO A 969 -9.98 -25.47 52.01
N PHE A 970 -10.46 -25.17 50.80
CA PHE A 970 -10.78 -26.16 49.78
C PHE A 970 -10.29 -25.70 48.41
N LEU A 971 -9.85 -26.65 47.59
CA LEU A 971 -9.31 -26.39 46.27
C LEU A 971 -10.45 -26.02 45.30
N THR A 972 -10.40 -24.83 44.71
CA THR A 972 -11.43 -24.33 43.78
C THR A 972 -11.06 -24.53 42.32
N SER A 973 -9.77 -24.40 41.97
CA SER A 973 -9.32 -24.65 40.61
C SER A 973 -7.90 -25.18 40.53
N ILE A 974 -7.67 -26.00 39.51
CA ILE A 974 -6.35 -26.47 39.07
C ILE A 974 -6.25 -26.16 37.59
N THR A 975 -5.18 -25.52 37.17
CA THR A 975 -4.86 -25.31 35.76
C THR A 975 -3.43 -25.72 35.51
N ALA A 976 -3.19 -26.65 34.60
CA ALA A 976 -1.86 -27.09 34.23
C ALA A 976 -1.67 -26.93 32.72
N SER A 977 -0.57 -26.31 32.31
CA SER A 977 -0.13 -26.26 30.91
C SER A 977 1.33 -26.68 30.82
N PHE A 978 1.68 -27.43 29.78
CA PHE A 978 3.05 -27.79 29.44
C PHE A 978 3.11 -28.20 27.97
N SER A 979 4.28 -28.09 27.35
CA SER A 979 4.52 -28.55 25.99
C SER A 979 5.49 -29.73 25.98
N VAL A 980 5.09 -30.81 25.32
CA VAL A 980 5.94 -31.99 25.14
C VAL A 980 6.53 -31.92 23.74
N THR A 981 7.84 -31.68 23.67
CA THR A 981 8.60 -31.77 22.42
C THR A 981 9.49 -33.03 22.45
N PRO A 982 9.94 -33.54 21.29
CA PRO A 982 10.92 -34.63 21.27
C PRO A 982 12.24 -34.28 21.99
N ALA A 983 12.57 -32.99 22.11
CA ALA A 983 13.69 -32.50 22.91
C ALA A 983 13.39 -32.55 24.42
N THR A 984 12.14 -32.32 24.82
CA THR A 984 11.67 -32.48 26.22
C THR A 984 11.83 -33.94 26.67
N ILE A 985 11.40 -34.90 25.85
CA ILE A 985 11.51 -36.34 26.17
C ILE A 985 12.98 -36.75 26.27
N ARG A 986 13.82 -36.33 25.32
CA ARG A 986 15.27 -36.58 25.35
C ARG A 986 15.98 -35.90 26.53
N GLY A 987 15.56 -34.69 26.88
CA GLY A 987 16.10 -33.94 28.02
C GLY A 987 15.78 -34.60 29.35
N ILE A 988 14.54 -35.03 29.55
CA ILE A 988 14.11 -35.77 30.76
C ILE A 988 14.78 -37.14 30.83
N ALA A 989 14.82 -37.88 29.71
CA ALA A 989 15.55 -39.14 29.63
C ALA A 989 17.04 -38.96 29.93
N GLY A 990 17.67 -37.89 29.45
CA GLY A 990 19.06 -37.54 29.77
C GLY A 990 19.28 -37.20 31.25
N LEU A 991 18.32 -36.51 31.88
CA LEU A 991 18.36 -36.17 33.31
C LEU A 991 18.20 -37.39 34.23
N LEU A 992 17.44 -38.39 33.78
CA LEU A 992 17.26 -39.69 34.46
C LEU A 992 18.33 -40.74 34.10
N GLY A 993 19.33 -40.38 33.29
CA GLY A 993 20.41 -41.29 32.90
C GLY A 993 20.06 -42.32 31.82
N LEU A 994 18.93 -42.14 31.13
CA LEU A 994 18.37 -43.05 30.12
C LEU A 994 18.69 -42.66 28.66
N GLY A 995 19.44 -41.57 28.43
CA GLY A 995 19.81 -41.10 27.08
C GLY A 995 21.13 -41.67 26.58
N HIS A 996 21.11 -42.48 25.52
CA HIS A 996 22.34 -42.90 24.81
C HIS A 996 22.95 -41.75 24.00
N ALA A 997 24.29 -41.65 24.04
CA ALA A 997 25.08 -40.67 23.30
C ALA A 997 25.04 -40.92 21.79
N GLY A 998 24.12 -40.25 21.09
CA GLY A 998 24.12 -40.15 19.63
C GLY A 998 25.11 -39.08 19.17
N ALA A 999 26.03 -39.46 18.29
CA ALA A 999 27.11 -38.64 17.73
C ALA A 999 26.65 -37.25 17.25
N ALA A 1000 27.39 -36.21 17.64
CA ALA A 1000 27.23 -34.86 17.12
C ALA A 1000 27.76 -34.78 15.67
N PRO A 1001 27.05 -34.12 14.74
CA PRO A 1001 27.58 -33.85 13.40
C PRO A 1001 28.73 -32.82 13.48
N PRO A 1002 29.73 -32.90 12.59
CA PRO A 1002 30.91 -32.04 12.67
C PRO A 1002 30.55 -30.58 12.41
N ALA A 1003 31.19 -29.68 13.17
CA ALA A 1003 31.01 -28.24 13.08
C ALA A 1003 31.48 -27.72 11.71
N ALA A 1004 30.65 -26.91 11.05
CA ALA A 1004 31.01 -26.18 9.84
C ALA A 1004 32.10 -25.12 10.17
N PRO A 1005 33.06 -24.89 9.26
CA PRO A 1005 34.14 -23.93 9.50
C PRO A 1005 33.62 -22.48 9.49
N PRO A 1006 34.22 -21.58 10.30
CA PRO A 1006 33.78 -20.19 10.41
C PRO A 1006 34.11 -19.38 9.15
N THR A 1007 33.13 -18.58 8.71
CA THR A 1007 33.28 -17.57 7.66
C THR A 1007 34.14 -16.41 8.19
N PRO A 1008 35.18 -15.93 7.48
CA PRO A 1008 36.00 -14.83 7.97
C PRO A 1008 35.37 -13.47 7.65
N GLY A 1009 35.26 -12.63 8.67
CA GLY A 1009 35.25 -11.17 8.52
C GLY A 1009 33.96 -10.45 8.92
N VAL A 1010 33.82 -10.13 10.21
CA VAL A 1010 33.39 -8.80 10.69
C VAL A 1010 34.06 -8.58 12.06
N GLN A 1011 35.08 -7.74 12.12
CA GLN A 1011 35.61 -7.22 13.39
C GLN A 1011 34.60 -6.24 13.99
N GLN A 1012 34.06 -6.54 15.17
CA GLN A 1012 33.43 -5.56 16.05
C GLN A 1012 34.51 -4.85 16.88
N PRO A 1013 34.42 -3.52 17.09
CA PRO A 1013 35.42 -2.78 17.84
C PRO A 1013 35.39 -3.14 19.33
N THR A 1014 36.59 -3.31 19.88
CA THR A 1014 36.88 -3.67 21.27
C THR A 1014 36.45 -2.59 22.25
N GLY A 1015 35.58 -2.96 23.21
CA GLY A 1015 35.27 -2.16 24.39
C GLY A 1015 36.37 -2.27 25.46
N LEU A 1016 36.64 -1.14 26.12
CA LEU A 1016 37.58 -0.96 27.23
C LEU A 1016 37.24 -1.83 28.46
N PRO A 1017 38.24 -2.27 29.26
CA PRO A 1017 38.02 -3.06 30.46
C PRO A 1017 37.61 -2.20 31.66
N THR A 1018 36.51 -2.59 32.32
CA THR A 1018 36.09 -2.07 33.63
C THR A 1018 36.89 -2.74 34.74
N GLY A 1019 37.59 -1.95 35.55
CA GLY A 1019 38.27 -2.37 36.77
C GLY A 1019 37.28 -2.75 37.88
N GLY A 1020 37.75 -3.65 38.76
CA GLY A 1020 37.03 -4.20 39.91
C GLY A 1020 36.84 -3.23 41.09
N PRO A 1021 36.25 -3.73 42.20
CA PRO A 1021 35.54 -2.91 43.17
C PRO A 1021 36.44 -2.32 44.27
N LEU A 1022 36.10 -1.11 44.69
CA LEU A 1022 36.22 -0.61 46.06
C LEU A 1022 34.83 -0.15 46.53
#